data_AF-G4Z8Z6-F1
#
_entry.id   AF-G4Z8Z6-F1
#
_cell.length_a   1.000
_cell.length_b   1.000
_cell.length_c   1.000
_cell.angle_alpha   90.00
_cell.angle_beta   90.00
_cell.angle_gamma   90.00
#
_symmetry.space_group_name_H-M   'P 1'
#
loop_
_entity.id
_entity.type
_entity.pdbx_description
1 polymer ?
#
loop_
_entity_poly.entity_id
_entity_poly.type
_entity_poly.pdbx_seq_one_letter_code
_entity_poly.pdbx_strand_id
1 'polypeptide(L)'
;MKRLLSLGRRPAPLRRCFSSAASTTTSSSSTPVVPKSDRDRQFLAALQVFNRLEGHFTVPFEFVVPLPASDAEAETSPWPRETWGMDLGNRLRLFTRGRCSPFKCALLRTIGFPYDDWKSYVWEVQIIPSLKVFQELEGHLFVRQSFQIPVGDERWPRAAWGIKLGSQCQLLRRDVEDGLSEQRKQQLDDMGFVWSDAQWKWRMQFLRAMETYRQLYGHCSVHHTFKVPADDPQWPEVSWGYRLGHVVAKVKANLEEQALTPREMADLRNINFFEDGLSYEIWRDALMPALELYPALFDGDVFIPEDFVVPSEAPWPERAWGIKLGYIVKTINSRRIFREEMQQDKQRLKELGYAWESLFGKWAKELLPALRIYKAKFGHCDVPSWWVVPTNDESWPKTLRGYQLGKQVVRIRRNGRTSTDAIDVLPELEAIGFKFNAFESYFVDRVLPALEVYAEIYGDTHVPQGFIVPSEGRWPQPSWGTKLGHTVRNIRNRHQHAQQVEMYRDRLDKIGFVWSIYKSTAATRRDIVDPSVKVYKEINGEDAEVPRNFVVPADDPRYPEVAKNFELGAWLFQFNRRTTGLLPFQTQEGKKKAASASEKHRHAHPLGGGKLTPHAEQYWKDVLLAAFQAYAKLHGSCEDMDGSFLVPSEDPYPQSAWGLNLGLRLRHLRHGNRYAKEVAKYKDELLELGTFCQIADLAQNATRDDNNL
;
A
#
# COMPACT_ATOMS: atom_id res chain seq x y z
N MET A 1 11.95 -2.83 -40.23
CA MET A 1 13.11 -3.61 -40.75
C MET A 1 12.61 -4.69 -41.70
N LYS A 2 12.89 -4.61 -43.01
CA LYS A 2 12.47 -5.64 -43.98
C LYS A 2 13.68 -6.40 -44.54
N ARG A 3 13.63 -7.73 -44.34
CA ARG A 3 14.26 -8.87 -45.03
C ARG A 3 15.71 -8.66 -45.50
N LEU A 4 16.68 -9.03 -44.65
CA LEU A 4 18.06 -9.31 -45.08
C LEU A 4 18.19 -10.73 -45.68
N LEU A 5 17.24 -11.64 -45.38
CA LEU A 5 17.38 -13.06 -45.72
C LEU A 5 16.37 -13.62 -46.76
N SER A 6 15.22 -13.00 -47.04
CA SER A 6 14.24 -13.63 -47.95
C SER A 6 14.62 -13.56 -49.44
N LEU A 7 14.60 -14.71 -50.14
CA LEU A 7 14.28 -14.88 -51.56
C LEU A 7 13.41 -16.16 -51.67
N GLY A 8 12.46 -16.32 -52.58
CA GLY A 8 12.43 -15.71 -53.91
C GLY A 8 11.05 -15.49 -54.57
N ARG A 9 11.13 -14.88 -55.75
CA ARG A 9 10.13 -14.96 -56.81
C ARG A 9 10.45 -16.22 -57.61
N ARG A 10 9.44 -17.09 -57.83
CA ARG A 10 9.53 -18.23 -58.77
C ARG A 10 10.05 -17.76 -60.14
N PRO A 11 10.94 -18.50 -60.82
CA PRO A 11 11.09 -18.34 -62.26
C PRO A 11 9.84 -18.90 -62.95
N ALA A 12 9.28 -18.13 -63.89
CA ALA A 12 8.29 -18.65 -64.84
C ALA A 12 8.95 -19.73 -65.72
N PRO A 13 8.23 -20.77 -66.15
CA PRO A 13 8.82 -21.85 -66.94
C PRO A 13 9.09 -21.35 -68.35
N LEU A 14 10.36 -21.22 -68.72
CA LEU A 14 10.75 -21.13 -70.13
C LEU A 14 11.28 -22.47 -70.60
N ARG A 15 10.77 -22.83 -71.78
CA ARG A 15 10.85 -24.11 -72.47
C ARG A 15 12.29 -24.60 -72.68
N ARG A 16 12.40 -25.93 -72.75
CA ARG A 16 13.51 -26.70 -73.31
C ARG A 16 14.10 -26.05 -74.57
N CYS A 17 15.42 -25.85 -74.56
CA CYS A 17 16.27 -26.01 -75.74
C CYS A 17 17.57 -26.69 -75.29
N PHE A 18 17.83 -27.86 -75.85
CA PHE A 18 19.12 -28.55 -75.81
C PHE A 18 20.16 -27.73 -76.59
N SER A 19 21.38 -27.61 -76.08
CA SER A 19 22.59 -27.85 -76.89
C SER A 19 23.82 -28.03 -76.01
N SER A 20 24.60 -29.04 -76.37
CA SER A 20 25.97 -29.34 -75.94
C SER A 20 26.95 -28.26 -76.42
N ALA A 21 27.99 -27.96 -75.63
CA ALA A 21 29.37 -27.81 -76.09
C ALA A 21 30.34 -27.54 -74.92
N ALA A 22 31.52 -28.10 -75.04
CA ALA A 22 32.65 -28.04 -74.12
C ALA A 22 33.41 -26.70 -74.16
N SER A 23 34.23 -26.51 -73.12
CA SER A 23 35.53 -25.80 -73.09
C SER A 23 35.61 -24.41 -73.73
N THR A 24 35.85 -23.36 -72.93
CA THR A 24 37.08 -22.54 -73.02
C THR A 24 37.12 -21.45 -71.96
N THR A 25 38.20 -21.48 -71.18
CA THR A 25 38.85 -20.31 -70.58
C THR A 25 38.86 -19.14 -71.57
N THR A 26 38.06 -18.11 -71.29
CA THR A 26 38.16 -16.80 -71.95
C THR A 26 38.64 -15.80 -70.92
N SER A 27 39.96 -15.57 -70.95
CA SER A 27 40.61 -14.35 -70.51
C SER A 27 40.00 -13.17 -71.28
N SER A 28 38.95 -12.57 -70.74
CA SER A 28 38.49 -11.27 -71.22
C SER A 28 39.28 -10.19 -70.49
N SER A 29 40.11 -9.49 -71.25
CA SER A 29 40.72 -8.23 -70.88
C SER A 29 39.61 -7.22 -70.52
N SER A 30 39.22 -7.16 -69.25
CA SER A 30 38.34 -6.11 -68.77
C SER A 30 39.18 -4.84 -68.61
N THR A 31 38.82 -3.80 -69.34
CA THR A 31 39.29 -2.44 -69.08
C THR A 31 39.07 -2.11 -67.59
N PRO A 32 40.02 -1.45 -66.90
CA PRO A 32 39.85 -1.12 -65.49
C PRO A 32 38.58 -0.28 -65.34
N VAL A 33 37.62 -0.77 -64.55
CA VAL A 33 36.35 -0.10 -64.30
C VAL A 33 36.65 1.11 -63.42
N VAL A 34 36.78 2.30 -64.04
CA VAL A 34 37.05 3.56 -63.34
C VAL A 34 35.74 4.20 -62.87
N PRO A 35 35.65 4.75 -61.64
CA PRO A 35 34.47 5.48 -61.18
C PRO A 35 34.11 6.62 -62.15
N LYS A 36 32.86 6.65 -62.64
CA LYS A 36 32.37 7.70 -63.54
C LYS A 36 31.96 8.98 -62.82
N SER A 37 31.71 8.91 -61.51
CA SER A 37 31.31 10.05 -60.68
C SER A 37 32.19 10.17 -59.45
N ASP A 38 32.44 11.40 -59.01
CA ASP A 38 33.19 11.65 -57.77
C ASP A 38 32.48 11.05 -56.55
N ARG A 39 31.14 10.96 -56.59
CA ARG A 39 30.35 10.31 -55.54
C ARG A 39 30.64 8.81 -55.43
N ASP A 40 30.78 8.11 -56.55
CA ASP A 40 31.10 6.68 -56.56
C ASP A 40 32.56 6.46 -56.12
N ARG A 41 33.49 7.36 -56.51
CA ARG A 41 34.89 7.32 -56.07
C ARG A 41 35.00 7.51 -54.55
N GLN A 42 34.34 8.53 -54.00
CA GLN A 42 34.32 8.81 -52.56
C GLN A 42 33.70 7.65 -51.78
N PHE A 43 32.60 7.06 -52.29
CA PHE A 43 31.96 5.91 -51.64
C PHE A 43 32.86 4.66 -51.60
N LEU A 44 33.55 4.33 -52.69
CA LEU A 44 34.52 3.24 -52.70
C LEU A 44 35.69 3.49 -51.76
N ALA A 45 36.24 4.71 -51.77
CA ALA A 45 37.35 5.09 -50.90
C ALA A 45 36.95 4.93 -49.42
N ALA A 46 35.76 5.41 -49.04
CA ALA A 46 35.22 5.22 -47.69
C ALA A 46 35.03 3.73 -47.34
N LEU A 47 34.50 2.91 -48.24
CA LEU A 47 34.37 1.46 -47.99
C LEU A 47 35.70 0.73 -47.87
N GLN A 48 36.71 1.12 -48.66
CA GLN A 48 38.06 0.55 -48.57
C GLN A 48 38.73 0.89 -47.24
N VAL A 49 38.61 2.16 -46.80
CA VAL A 49 39.11 2.58 -45.48
C VAL A 49 38.37 1.83 -44.38
N PHE A 50 37.04 1.73 -44.45
CA PHE A 50 36.26 0.96 -43.48
C PHE A 50 36.75 -0.50 -43.39
N ASN A 51 36.88 -1.19 -44.53
CA ASN A 51 37.34 -2.58 -44.54
C ASN A 51 38.78 -2.72 -44.02
N ARG A 52 39.64 -1.74 -44.25
CA ARG A 52 41.02 -1.73 -43.71
C ARG A 52 41.04 -1.58 -42.19
N LEU A 53 40.18 -0.73 -41.64
CA LEU A 53 40.12 -0.44 -40.20
C LEU A 53 39.40 -1.53 -39.40
N GLU A 54 38.32 -2.07 -39.97
CA GLU A 54 37.41 -2.99 -39.31
C GLU A 54 37.64 -4.46 -39.71
N GLY A 55 38.36 -4.72 -40.81
CA GLY A 55 38.62 -6.06 -41.34
C GLY A 55 37.42 -6.72 -42.04
N HIS A 56 36.32 -6.00 -42.22
CA HIS A 56 35.10 -6.50 -42.86
C HIS A 56 34.32 -5.41 -43.61
N PHE A 57 33.40 -5.82 -44.49
CA PHE A 57 32.55 -4.91 -45.26
C PHE A 57 31.18 -4.61 -44.64
N THR A 58 30.89 -5.14 -43.45
CA THR A 58 29.57 -4.96 -42.82
C THR A 58 29.48 -3.64 -42.04
N VAL A 59 29.07 -2.60 -42.75
CA VAL A 59 28.91 -1.25 -42.17
C VAL A 59 27.58 -1.13 -41.42
N PRO A 60 27.55 -0.68 -40.15
CA PRO A 60 26.32 -0.40 -39.42
C PRO A 60 25.44 0.63 -40.14
N PHE A 61 24.11 0.51 -40.02
CA PHE A 61 23.18 1.35 -40.78
C PHE A 61 23.35 2.86 -40.50
N GLU A 62 23.63 3.22 -39.25
CA GLU A 62 23.75 4.61 -38.79
C GLU A 62 25.20 5.12 -38.85
N PHE A 63 26.12 4.32 -39.42
CA PHE A 63 27.52 4.70 -39.48
C PHE A 63 27.72 5.86 -40.47
N VAL A 64 28.17 6.98 -39.91
CA VAL A 64 28.62 8.16 -40.63
C VAL A 64 30.14 8.25 -40.48
N VAL A 65 30.83 8.53 -41.58
CA VAL A 65 32.29 8.73 -41.55
C VAL A 65 32.61 9.87 -40.57
N PRO A 66 33.48 9.65 -39.56
CA PRO A 66 33.80 10.65 -38.54
C PRO A 66 34.28 11.97 -39.15
N LEU A 67 33.76 13.08 -38.63
CA LEU A 67 34.24 14.42 -38.95
C LEU A 67 35.30 14.80 -37.90
N PRO A 68 36.56 15.08 -38.29
CA PRO A 68 37.58 15.52 -37.34
C PRO A 68 37.20 16.88 -36.75
N ALA A 69 37.44 17.06 -35.45
CA ALA A 69 37.04 18.27 -34.71
C ALA A 69 38.10 19.38 -34.80
N SER A 70 39.33 19.06 -35.22
CA SER A 70 40.44 19.99 -35.38
C SER A 70 41.29 19.69 -36.62
N ASP A 71 42.05 20.69 -37.09
CA ASP A 71 42.96 20.54 -38.23
C ASP A 71 44.08 19.51 -37.96
N ALA A 72 44.49 19.34 -36.70
CA ALA A 72 45.45 18.31 -36.30
C ALA A 72 44.86 16.89 -36.41
N GLU A 73 43.60 16.69 -36.01
CA GLU A 73 42.89 15.42 -36.18
C GLU A 73 42.62 15.11 -37.66
N ALA A 74 42.37 16.15 -38.46
CA ALA A 74 42.17 16.05 -39.91
C ALA A 74 43.41 15.54 -40.66
N GLU A 75 44.62 15.82 -40.17
CA GLU A 75 45.87 15.30 -40.75
C GLU A 75 46.14 13.84 -40.36
N THR A 76 45.72 13.42 -39.17
CA THR A 76 45.88 12.04 -38.69
C THR A 76 44.73 11.10 -39.07
N SER A 77 43.64 11.63 -39.66
CA SER A 77 42.45 10.85 -39.96
C SER A 77 42.72 9.81 -41.05
N PRO A 78 42.36 8.53 -40.83
CA PRO A 78 42.49 7.49 -41.85
C PRO A 78 41.47 7.66 -43.00
N TRP A 79 40.49 8.56 -42.85
CA TRP A 79 39.43 8.81 -43.80
C TRP A 79 39.77 9.96 -44.75
N PRO A 80 39.58 9.81 -46.07
CA PRO A 80 39.77 10.90 -47.03
C PRO A 80 38.87 12.10 -46.69
N ARG A 81 39.39 13.33 -46.86
CA ARG A 81 38.67 14.58 -46.51
C ARG A 81 37.31 14.68 -47.18
N GLU A 82 37.20 14.16 -48.41
CA GLU A 82 36.00 14.20 -49.24
C GLU A 82 34.91 13.22 -48.76
N THR A 83 35.24 12.36 -47.78
CA THR A 83 34.35 11.33 -47.25
C THR A 83 33.79 11.64 -45.87
N TRP A 84 34.33 12.65 -45.18
CA TRP A 84 33.88 13.02 -43.84
C TRP A 84 32.40 13.43 -43.83
N GLY A 85 31.65 12.98 -42.82
CA GLY A 85 30.21 13.20 -42.73
C GLY A 85 29.37 12.36 -43.72
N MET A 86 29.99 11.46 -44.49
CA MET A 86 29.24 10.58 -45.39
C MET A 86 28.49 9.50 -44.60
N ASP A 87 27.17 9.42 -44.80
CA ASP A 87 26.33 8.30 -44.35
C ASP A 87 26.62 7.03 -45.17
N LEU A 88 27.71 6.38 -44.83
CA LEU A 88 28.25 5.21 -45.52
C LEU A 88 27.32 4.00 -45.33
N GLY A 89 26.74 3.83 -44.14
CA GLY A 89 25.85 2.73 -43.80
C GLY A 89 24.56 2.70 -44.62
N ASN A 90 23.88 3.84 -44.70
CA ASN A 90 22.64 3.97 -45.49
C ASN A 90 22.91 3.84 -46.99
N ARG A 91 24.02 4.43 -47.48
CA ARG A 91 24.44 4.28 -48.87
C ARG A 91 24.68 2.82 -49.21
N LEU A 92 25.46 2.09 -48.43
CA LEU A 92 25.74 0.65 -48.64
C LEU A 92 24.45 -0.18 -48.70
N ARG A 93 23.45 0.18 -47.89
CA ARG A 93 22.16 -0.52 -47.84
C ARG A 93 21.33 -0.41 -49.12
N LEU A 94 21.50 0.66 -49.90
CA LEU A 94 20.84 0.80 -51.20
C LEU A 94 21.41 -0.21 -52.22
N PHE A 95 22.72 -0.47 -52.15
CA PHE A 95 23.40 -1.42 -53.03
C PHE A 95 23.04 -2.87 -52.69
N THR A 96 23.04 -3.24 -51.41
CA THR A 96 22.76 -4.61 -50.95
C THR A 96 21.29 -5.04 -51.12
N ARG A 97 20.38 -4.13 -51.47
CA ARG A 97 18.96 -4.41 -51.76
C ARG A 97 18.65 -4.72 -53.23
N GLY A 98 19.68 -4.96 -54.05
CA GLY A 98 19.51 -5.35 -55.46
C GLY A 98 19.15 -4.19 -56.40
N ARG A 99 19.31 -2.93 -55.95
CA ARG A 99 19.15 -1.73 -56.79
C ARG A 99 20.50 -1.22 -57.32
N CYS A 100 21.38 -2.14 -57.70
CA CYS A 100 22.72 -1.83 -58.17
C CYS A 100 22.81 -2.06 -59.69
N SER A 101 23.31 -1.08 -60.45
CA SER A 101 23.57 -1.29 -61.87
C SER A 101 24.75 -2.24 -62.06
N PRO A 102 24.81 -3.02 -63.16
CA PRO A 102 25.93 -3.93 -63.43
C PRO A 102 27.30 -3.25 -63.34
N PHE A 103 27.36 -1.98 -63.77
CA PHE A 103 28.56 -1.14 -63.64
C PHE A 103 28.98 -0.92 -62.19
N LYS A 104 28.04 -0.60 -61.29
CA LYS A 104 28.32 -0.39 -59.87
C LYS A 104 28.70 -1.69 -59.15
N CYS A 105 28.15 -2.84 -59.57
CA CYS A 105 28.60 -4.15 -59.08
C CYS A 105 30.05 -4.43 -59.48
N ALA A 106 30.40 -4.21 -60.76
CA ALA A 106 31.77 -4.36 -61.23
C ALA A 106 32.75 -3.44 -60.49
N LEU A 107 32.30 -2.22 -60.18
CA LEU A 107 33.05 -1.25 -59.39
C LEU A 107 33.29 -1.73 -57.95
N LEU A 108 32.29 -2.30 -57.27
CA LEU A 108 32.46 -2.90 -55.94
C LEU A 108 33.39 -4.12 -55.94
N ARG A 109 33.43 -4.90 -57.03
CA ARG A 109 34.39 -6.01 -57.15
C ARG A 109 35.84 -5.54 -57.14
N THR A 110 36.14 -4.32 -57.61
CA THR A 110 37.52 -3.77 -57.59
C THR A 110 38.09 -3.64 -56.18
N ILE A 111 37.22 -3.52 -55.16
CA ILE A 111 37.63 -3.38 -53.76
C ILE A 111 37.51 -4.70 -52.98
N GLY A 112 37.19 -5.81 -53.66
CA GLY A 112 36.97 -7.11 -53.03
C GLY A 112 35.63 -7.23 -52.29
N PHE A 113 34.69 -6.32 -52.53
CA PHE A 113 33.38 -6.37 -51.87
C PHE A 113 32.58 -7.58 -52.38
N PRO A 114 32.10 -8.48 -51.50
CA PRO A 114 31.42 -9.72 -51.87
C PRO A 114 29.97 -9.45 -52.26
N TYR A 115 29.75 -8.81 -53.41
CA TYR A 115 28.41 -8.43 -53.87
C TYR A 115 27.56 -9.65 -54.26
N ASP A 116 28.12 -10.55 -55.06
CA ASP A 116 27.40 -11.69 -55.64
C ASP A 116 26.96 -12.71 -54.57
N ASP A 117 27.69 -12.77 -53.45
CA ASP A 117 27.42 -13.67 -52.33
C ASP A 117 27.33 -12.95 -50.98
N TRP A 118 26.80 -11.72 -50.99
CA TRP A 118 26.68 -10.87 -49.79
C TRP A 118 25.98 -11.59 -48.62
N LYS A 119 25.01 -12.45 -48.93
CA LYS A 119 24.27 -13.21 -47.91
C LYS A 119 25.13 -14.26 -47.22
N SER A 120 25.98 -14.99 -47.95
CA SER A 120 26.90 -15.95 -47.32
C SER A 120 28.03 -15.24 -46.61
N TYR A 121 28.51 -14.11 -47.13
CA TYR A 121 29.46 -13.28 -46.41
C TYR A 121 28.91 -12.83 -45.04
N VAL A 122 27.67 -12.31 -44.99
CA VAL A 122 27.02 -11.96 -43.71
C VAL A 122 26.80 -13.18 -42.81
N TRP A 123 26.45 -14.33 -43.38
CA TRP A 123 26.28 -15.58 -42.64
C TRP A 123 27.58 -15.99 -41.91
N GLU A 124 28.69 -16.04 -42.65
CA GLU A 124 30.00 -16.48 -42.16
C GLU A 124 30.68 -15.46 -41.25
N VAL A 125 30.52 -14.16 -41.53
CA VAL A 125 31.24 -13.10 -40.80
C VAL A 125 30.45 -12.59 -39.59
N GLN A 126 29.12 -12.67 -39.62
CA GLN A 126 28.29 -12.17 -38.52
C GLN A 126 27.54 -13.29 -37.79
N ILE A 127 26.70 -14.05 -38.50
CA ILE A 127 25.69 -14.90 -37.86
C ILE A 127 26.34 -16.09 -37.14
N ILE A 128 27.13 -16.90 -37.84
CA ILE A 128 27.73 -18.10 -37.27
C ILE A 128 28.72 -17.77 -36.14
N PRO A 129 29.68 -16.83 -36.29
CA PRO A 129 30.58 -16.47 -35.20
C PRO A 129 29.84 -15.91 -33.99
N SER A 130 28.78 -15.10 -34.19
CA SER A 130 27.99 -14.58 -33.07
C SER A 130 27.20 -15.67 -32.36
N LEU A 131 26.69 -16.67 -33.08
CA LEU A 131 26.02 -17.80 -32.45
C LEU A 131 26.98 -18.66 -31.63
N LYS A 132 28.22 -18.86 -32.09
CA LYS A 132 29.27 -19.56 -31.32
C LYS A 132 29.57 -18.84 -30.00
N VAL A 133 29.79 -17.53 -30.05
CA VAL A 133 30.01 -16.71 -28.85
C VAL A 133 28.80 -16.76 -27.92
N PHE A 134 27.58 -16.66 -28.46
CA PHE A 134 26.36 -16.80 -27.65
C PHE A 134 26.27 -18.17 -26.97
N GLN A 135 26.63 -19.25 -27.69
CA GLN A 135 26.65 -20.61 -27.14
C GLN A 135 27.68 -20.78 -26.03
N GLU A 136 28.88 -20.19 -26.17
CA GLU A 136 29.92 -20.24 -25.16
C GLU A 136 29.53 -19.47 -23.89
N LEU A 137 28.81 -18.36 -24.02
CA LEU A 137 28.37 -17.54 -22.89
C LEU A 137 27.15 -18.12 -22.16
N GLU A 138 26.17 -18.63 -22.90
CA GLU A 138 24.87 -19.04 -22.35
C GLU A 138 24.70 -20.56 -22.25
N GLY A 139 25.63 -21.34 -22.81
CA GLY A 139 25.56 -22.81 -22.90
C GLY A 139 24.47 -23.34 -23.84
N HIS A 140 23.69 -22.46 -24.49
CA HIS A 140 22.60 -22.83 -25.38
C HIS A 140 22.43 -21.86 -26.55
N LEU A 141 21.77 -22.29 -27.63
CA LEU A 141 21.51 -21.45 -28.82
C LEU A 141 20.08 -20.87 -28.88
N PHE A 142 19.43 -20.68 -27.72
CA PHE A 142 18.15 -20.00 -27.66
C PHE A 142 18.33 -18.48 -27.57
N VAL A 143 18.49 -17.83 -28.73
CA VAL A 143 18.56 -16.36 -28.79
C VAL A 143 17.14 -15.76 -28.82
N ARG A 144 16.83 -14.94 -27.80
CA ARG A 144 15.56 -14.18 -27.70
C ARG A 144 15.48 -13.10 -28.78
N GLN A 145 14.28 -12.84 -29.32
CA GLN A 145 14.10 -11.91 -30.44
C GLN A 145 14.67 -10.50 -30.21
N SER A 146 14.61 -10.00 -28.97
CA SER A 146 15.08 -8.68 -28.57
C SER A 146 16.59 -8.59 -28.39
N PHE A 147 17.31 -9.71 -28.38
CA PHE A 147 18.74 -9.74 -28.14
C PHE A 147 19.50 -8.99 -29.24
N GLN A 148 20.31 -8.04 -28.81
CA GLN A 148 21.19 -7.23 -29.62
C GLN A 148 22.61 -7.38 -29.09
N ILE A 149 23.55 -7.61 -30.00
CA ILE A 149 24.96 -7.77 -29.66
C ILE A 149 25.49 -6.45 -29.11
N PRO A 150 26.12 -6.44 -27.93
CA PRO A 150 26.69 -5.23 -27.34
C PRO A 150 27.78 -4.65 -28.26
N VAL A 151 27.85 -3.32 -28.32
CA VAL A 151 28.89 -2.62 -29.08
C VAL A 151 30.11 -2.43 -28.17
N GLY A 152 31.30 -2.77 -28.67
CA GLY A 152 32.56 -2.61 -27.92
C GLY A 152 32.94 -3.81 -27.04
N ASP A 153 32.18 -4.90 -27.04
CA ASP A 153 32.56 -6.14 -26.35
C ASP A 153 33.38 -7.03 -27.30
N GLU A 154 34.67 -7.18 -26.99
CA GLU A 154 35.65 -7.91 -27.81
C GLU A 154 35.38 -9.41 -27.92
N ARG A 155 34.55 -9.98 -27.02
CA ARG A 155 34.11 -11.38 -27.14
C ARG A 155 33.25 -11.59 -28.38
N TRP A 156 32.58 -10.55 -28.85
CA TRP A 156 31.72 -10.61 -30.02
C TRP A 156 32.51 -10.22 -31.28
N PRO A 157 32.21 -10.83 -32.43
CA PRO A 157 32.79 -10.43 -33.70
C PRO A 157 32.52 -8.95 -33.95
N ARG A 158 33.56 -8.17 -34.26
CA ARG A 158 33.45 -6.73 -34.53
C ARG A 158 32.42 -6.42 -35.61
N ALA A 159 32.33 -7.28 -36.62
CA ALA A 159 31.34 -7.24 -37.68
C ALA A 159 29.88 -7.34 -37.22
N ALA A 160 29.65 -7.87 -36.03
CA ALA A 160 28.33 -8.17 -35.49
C ALA A 160 27.86 -7.20 -34.40
N TRP A 161 28.70 -6.25 -33.98
CA TRP A 161 28.35 -5.25 -32.97
C TRP A 161 27.10 -4.46 -33.34
N GLY A 162 26.16 -4.33 -32.39
CA GLY A 162 24.90 -3.63 -32.57
C GLY A 162 23.85 -4.38 -33.41
N ILE A 163 24.15 -5.59 -33.88
CA ILE A 163 23.19 -6.38 -34.65
C ILE A 163 22.16 -7.03 -33.72
N LYS A 164 20.88 -6.95 -34.12
CA LYS A 164 19.77 -7.67 -33.48
C LYS A 164 19.82 -9.15 -33.86
N LEU A 165 20.81 -9.88 -33.32
CA LEU A 165 21.01 -11.32 -33.56
C LEU A 165 19.73 -12.11 -33.26
N GLY A 166 18.99 -11.75 -32.21
CA GLY A 166 17.70 -12.35 -31.89
C GLY A 166 16.66 -12.26 -33.00
N SER A 167 16.60 -11.11 -33.67
CA SER A 167 15.72 -10.90 -34.82
C SER A 167 16.17 -11.72 -36.03
N GLN A 168 17.48 -11.93 -36.22
CA GLN A 168 18.00 -12.81 -37.27
C GLN A 168 17.65 -14.28 -36.99
N CYS A 169 17.85 -14.75 -35.76
CA CYS A 169 17.45 -16.10 -35.35
C CYS A 169 15.96 -16.35 -35.58
N GLN A 170 15.10 -15.37 -35.28
CA GLN A 170 13.67 -15.48 -35.56
C GLN A 170 13.35 -15.58 -37.07
N LEU A 171 14.12 -14.90 -37.93
CA LEU A 171 13.99 -15.04 -39.37
C LEU A 171 14.41 -16.44 -39.82
N LEU A 172 15.50 -16.99 -39.27
CA LEU A 172 15.96 -18.36 -39.57
C LEU A 172 14.90 -19.39 -39.20
N ARG A 173 14.27 -19.26 -38.02
CA ARG A 173 13.17 -20.13 -37.59
C ARG A 173 11.97 -20.08 -38.53
N ARG A 174 11.62 -18.89 -39.04
CA ARG A 174 10.50 -18.74 -39.99
C ARG A 174 10.85 -19.31 -41.37
N ASP A 175 12.08 -19.11 -41.82
CA ASP A 175 12.49 -19.42 -43.19
C ASP A 175 13.05 -20.86 -43.31
N VAL A 176 12.91 -21.70 -42.28
CA VAL A 176 13.45 -23.08 -42.25
C VAL A 176 12.86 -23.99 -43.33
N GLU A 177 11.59 -23.82 -43.69
CA GLU A 177 10.91 -24.65 -44.68
C GLU A 177 11.13 -24.17 -46.12
N ASP A 178 11.13 -22.84 -46.34
CA ASP A 178 11.05 -22.26 -47.70
C ASP A 178 12.24 -21.36 -48.09
N GLY A 179 13.14 -21.01 -47.17
CA GLY A 179 14.12 -19.92 -47.37
C GLY A 179 15.56 -20.22 -46.95
N LEU A 180 15.83 -21.33 -46.27
CA LEU A 180 17.17 -21.71 -45.82
C LEU A 180 17.68 -22.91 -46.64
N SER A 181 18.91 -22.82 -47.15
CA SER A 181 19.56 -23.94 -47.82
C SER A 181 19.84 -25.09 -46.84
N GLU A 182 19.72 -26.33 -47.29
CA GLU A 182 20.00 -27.53 -46.48
C GLU A 182 21.37 -27.50 -45.79
N GLN A 183 22.42 -27.03 -46.48
CA GLN A 183 23.76 -26.92 -45.88
C GLN A 183 23.80 -26.01 -44.64
N ARG A 184 23.09 -24.87 -44.68
CA ARG A 184 23.01 -23.93 -43.54
C ARG A 184 22.13 -24.46 -42.42
N LYS A 185 21.07 -25.18 -42.78
CA LYS A 185 20.23 -25.87 -41.80
C LYS A 185 21.04 -26.92 -41.06
N GLN A 186 21.77 -27.78 -41.79
CA GLN A 186 22.66 -28.79 -41.20
C GLN A 186 23.73 -28.14 -40.31
N GLN A 187 24.38 -27.07 -40.75
CA GLN A 187 25.36 -26.35 -39.93
C GLN A 187 24.75 -25.83 -38.62
N LEU A 188 23.52 -25.32 -38.66
CA LEU A 188 22.81 -24.90 -37.45
C LEU A 188 22.37 -26.08 -36.57
N ASP A 189 21.94 -27.19 -37.17
CA ASP A 189 21.58 -28.42 -36.47
C ASP A 189 22.79 -29.00 -35.73
N ASP A 190 23.96 -29.04 -36.38
CA ASP A 190 25.23 -29.50 -35.81
C ASP A 190 25.68 -28.63 -34.63
N MET A 191 25.36 -27.34 -34.66
CA MET A 191 25.60 -26.42 -33.54
C MET A 191 24.59 -26.59 -32.40
N GLY A 192 23.47 -27.28 -32.62
CA GLY A 192 22.37 -27.43 -31.67
C GLY A 192 21.40 -26.24 -31.66
N PHE A 193 21.19 -25.59 -32.81
CA PHE A 193 20.32 -24.43 -32.92
C PHE A 193 18.86 -24.76 -32.58
N VAL A 194 18.21 -23.83 -31.88
CA VAL A 194 16.84 -24.00 -31.40
C VAL A 194 15.84 -23.45 -32.41
N TRP A 195 15.20 -24.35 -33.16
CA TRP A 195 14.20 -24.02 -34.18
C TRP A 195 12.84 -23.59 -33.62
N SER A 196 12.44 -24.14 -32.47
CA SER A 196 11.12 -23.85 -31.86
C SER A 196 11.27 -23.28 -30.46
N ASP A 197 10.84 -22.01 -30.30
CA ASP A 197 10.77 -21.32 -29.02
C ASP A 197 9.85 -22.08 -28.04
N ALA A 198 8.69 -22.54 -28.52
CA ALA A 198 7.75 -23.30 -27.71
C ALA A 198 8.37 -24.60 -27.18
N GLN A 199 9.02 -25.39 -28.04
CA GLN A 199 9.63 -26.66 -27.64
C GLN A 199 10.81 -26.46 -26.69
N TRP A 200 11.62 -25.41 -26.88
CA TRP A 200 12.72 -25.12 -25.96
C TRP A 200 12.22 -24.62 -24.61
N LYS A 201 11.25 -23.70 -24.57
CA LYS A 201 10.62 -23.28 -23.31
C LYS A 201 9.99 -24.46 -22.58
N TRP A 202 9.32 -25.35 -23.32
CA TRP A 202 8.80 -26.60 -22.77
C TRP A 202 9.92 -27.45 -22.16
N ARG A 203 10.93 -27.82 -22.95
CA ARG A 203 11.94 -28.79 -22.53
C ARG A 203 12.94 -28.25 -21.51
N MET A 204 13.38 -27.00 -21.67
CA MET A 204 14.48 -26.43 -20.88
C MET A 204 13.99 -25.56 -19.72
N GLN A 205 12.88 -24.84 -19.85
CA GLN A 205 12.35 -24.03 -18.75
C GLN A 205 11.31 -24.80 -17.95
N PHE A 206 10.27 -25.33 -18.60
CA PHE A 206 9.16 -25.96 -17.90
C PHE A 206 9.52 -27.32 -17.33
N LEU A 207 9.98 -28.28 -18.14
CA LEU A 207 10.28 -29.63 -17.66
C LEU A 207 11.39 -29.64 -16.62
N ARG A 208 12.48 -28.90 -16.84
CA ARG A 208 13.58 -28.80 -15.85
C ARG A 208 13.13 -28.18 -14.54
N ALA A 209 12.32 -27.12 -14.59
CA ALA A 209 11.77 -26.54 -13.37
C ALA A 209 10.80 -27.51 -12.66
N MET A 210 10.00 -28.28 -13.40
CA MET A 210 9.11 -29.29 -12.81
C MET A 210 9.88 -30.46 -12.19
N GLU A 211 10.93 -30.95 -12.87
CA GLU A 211 11.83 -31.98 -12.34
C GLU A 211 12.49 -31.52 -11.04
N THR A 212 13.04 -30.31 -11.02
CA THR A 212 13.59 -29.70 -9.80
C THR A 212 12.53 -29.51 -8.72
N TYR A 213 11.34 -28.99 -9.06
CA TYR A 213 10.24 -28.83 -8.11
C TYR A 213 9.89 -30.16 -7.45
N ARG A 214 9.75 -31.22 -8.26
CA ARG A 214 9.49 -32.59 -7.77
C ARG A 214 10.64 -33.13 -6.92
N GLN A 215 11.89 -32.90 -7.29
CA GLN A 215 13.04 -33.35 -6.46
C GLN A 215 13.08 -32.65 -5.10
N LEU A 216 12.67 -31.37 -5.04
CA LEU A 216 12.72 -30.57 -3.81
C LEU A 216 11.52 -30.81 -2.89
N TYR A 217 10.33 -30.99 -3.46
CA TYR A 217 9.07 -31.07 -2.71
C TYR A 217 8.38 -32.44 -2.79
N GLY A 218 8.84 -33.32 -3.67
CA GLY A 218 8.33 -34.68 -3.88
C GLY A 218 7.09 -34.79 -4.78
N HIS A 219 6.42 -33.68 -5.11
CA HIS A 219 5.19 -33.66 -5.92
C HIS A 219 5.25 -32.66 -7.09
N CYS A 220 4.27 -32.74 -8.00
CA CYS A 220 4.10 -31.81 -9.13
C CYS A 220 2.98 -30.77 -8.93
N SER A 221 2.31 -30.76 -7.77
CA SER A 221 1.29 -29.75 -7.44
C SER A 221 1.92 -28.37 -7.18
N VAL A 222 1.91 -27.50 -8.18
CA VAL A 222 2.48 -26.14 -8.09
C VAL A 222 1.36 -25.11 -7.96
N HIS A 223 1.42 -24.28 -6.91
CA HIS A 223 0.46 -23.18 -6.73
C HIS A 223 0.60 -22.14 -7.85
N HIS A 224 -0.51 -21.58 -8.36
CA HIS A 224 -0.51 -20.70 -9.54
C HIS A 224 0.34 -19.42 -9.42
N THR A 225 0.62 -18.95 -8.19
CA THR A 225 1.49 -17.79 -7.93
C THR A 225 2.97 -18.13 -7.83
N PHE A 226 3.34 -19.42 -7.86
CA PHE A 226 4.72 -19.83 -7.66
C PHE A 226 5.60 -19.30 -8.79
N LYS A 227 6.67 -18.62 -8.39
CA LYS A 227 7.72 -18.10 -9.26
C LYS A 227 9.03 -18.71 -8.80
N VAL A 228 9.77 -19.28 -9.74
CA VAL A 228 11.11 -19.80 -9.47
C VAL A 228 11.99 -18.67 -8.94
N PRO A 229 12.69 -18.84 -7.81
CA PRO A 229 13.62 -17.85 -7.29
C PRO A 229 14.71 -17.53 -8.31
N ALA A 230 15.25 -16.31 -8.27
CA ALA A 230 16.29 -15.89 -9.22
C ALA A 230 17.71 -15.98 -8.65
N ASP A 231 17.82 -16.41 -7.40
CA ASP A 231 19.01 -16.37 -6.55
C ASP A 231 19.25 -17.71 -5.86
N ASP A 232 18.50 -18.75 -6.24
CA ASP A 232 18.55 -20.06 -5.60
C ASP A 232 19.27 -21.07 -6.51
N PRO A 233 20.47 -21.55 -6.12
CA PRO A 233 21.29 -22.45 -6.92
C PRO A 233 20.68 -23.85 -7.06
N GLN A 234 19.66 -24.21 -6.27
CA GLN A 234 18.95 -25.47 -6.45
C GLN A 234 18.10 -25.47 -7.73
N TRP A 235 17.81 -24.29 -8.28
CA TRP A 235 17.03 -24.12 -9.50
C TRP A 235 17.95 -23.89 -10.69
N PRO A 236 17.67 -24.52 -11.86
CA PRO A 236 18.39 -24.23 -13.09
C PRO A 236 18.28 -22.75 -13.44
N GLU A 237 19.39 -22.09 -13.80
CA GLU A 237 19.42 -20.65 -14.13
C GLU A 237 18.43 -20.27 -15.24
N VAL A 238 18.24 -21.17 -16.22
CA VAL A 238 17.25 -21.00 -17.30
C VAL A 238 15.81 -20.87 -16.81
N SER A 239 15.52 -21.34 -15.59
CA SER A 239 14.21 -21.28 -14.95
C SER A 239 14.08 -20.12 -13.95
N TRP A 240 15.15 -19.39 -13.65
CA TRP A 240 15.12 -18.29 -12.68
C TRP A 240 14.11 -17.21 -13.04
N GLY A 241 13.27 -16.86 -12.07
CA GLY A 241 12.19 -15.91 -12.23
C GLY A 241 11.01 -16.39 -13.09
N TYR A 242 11.02 -17.64 -13.56
CA TYR A 242 9.94 -18.22 -14.36
C TYR A 242 8.68 -18.42 -13.51
N ARG A 243 7.53 -17.99 -14.03
CA ARG A 243 6.22 -18.15 -13.35
C ARG A 243 5.69 -19.57 -13.56
N LEU A 244 6.38 -20.55 -12.98
CA LEU A 244 6.08 -21.97 -13.16
C LEU A 244 4.62 -22.29 -12.82
N GLY A 245 4.08 -21.73 -11.73
CA GLY A 245 2.69 -21.95 -11.33
C GLY A 245 1.65 -21.54 -12.38
N HIS A 246 1.88 -20.40 -13.04
CA HIS A 246 1.00 -19.92 -14.11
C HIS A 246 1.06 -20.84 -15.34
N VAL A 247 2.23 -21.41 -15.63
CA VAL A 247 2.41 -22.32 -16.76
C VAL A 247 1.79 -23.68 -16.45
N VAL A 248 1.94 -24.20 -15.23
CA VAL A 248 1.26 -25.41 -14.77
C VAL A 248 -0.26 -25.26 -14.91
N ALA A 249 -0.83 -24.13 -14.47
CA ALA A 249 -2.25 -23.84 -14.65
C ALA A 249 -2.66 -23.82 -16.13
N LYS A 250 -1.83 -23.23 -17.00
CA LYS A 250 -2.06 -23.25 -18.45
C LYS A 250 -1.98 -24.66 -19.05
N VAL A 251 -1.05 -25.49 -18.60
CA VAL A 251 -0.92 -26.88 -19.05
C VAL A 251 -2.15 -27.69 -18.64
N LYS A 252 -2.66 -27.48 -17.41
CA LYS A 252 -3.92 -28.09 -16.95
C LYS A 252 -5.11 -27.65 -17.80
N ALA A 253 -5.24 -26.36 -18.11
CA ALA A 253 -6.30 -25.87 -19.00
C ALA A 253 -6.19 -26.46 -20.42
N ASN A 254 -4.98 -26.51 -20.99
CA ASN A 254 -4.75 -27.12 -22.30
C ASN A 254 -5.05 -28.63 -22.31
N LEU A 255 -4.86 -29.31 -21.17
CA LEU A 255 -5.21 -30.72 -21.01
C LEU A 255 -6.73 -30.93 -21.09
N GLU A 256 -7.50 -30.07 -20.41
CA GLU A 256 -8.98 -30.08 -20.45
C GLU A 256 -9.49 -29.80 -21.87
N GLU A 257 -8.85 -28.89 -22.59
CA GLU A 257 -9.16 -28.55 -23.99
C GLU A 257 -8.60 -29.57 -25.02
N GLN A 258 -7.92 -30.64 -24.57
CA GLN A 258 -7.24 -31.63 -25.44
C GLN A 258 -6.26 -31.02 -26.44
N ALA A 259 -5.68 -29.86 -26.10
CA ALA A 259 -4.80 -29.07 -26.96
C ALA A 259 -3.31 -29.42 -26.81
N LEU A 260 -2.97 -30.47 -26.05
CA LEU A 260 -1.59 -30.92 -25.84
C LEU A 260 -1.14 -31.90 -26.93
N THR A 261 0.12 -31.77 -27.35
CA THR A 261 0.71 -32.71 -28.30
C THR A 261 1.02 -34.06 -27.65
N PRO A 262 1.05 -35.19 -28.41
CA PRO A 262 1.39 -36.50 -27.86
C PRO A 262 2.76 -36.56 -27.17
N ARG A 263 3.72 -35.74 -27.65
CA ARG A 263 5.05 -35.64 -27.05
C ARG A 263 5.00 -34.93 -25.69
N GLU A 264 4.31 -33.79 -25.61
CA GLU A 264 4.13 -33.09 -24.33
C GLU A 264 3.42 -33.98 -23.31
N MET A 265 2.42 -34.76 -23.74
CA MET A 265 1.76 -35.76 -22.88
C MET A 265 2.73 -36.82 -22.35
N ALA A 266 3.62 -37.35 -23.20
CA ALA A 266 4.64 -38.32 -22.78
C ALA A 266 5.63 -37.69 -21.79
N ASP A 267 6.09 -36.46 -22.04
CA ASP A 267 6.97 -35.73 -21.13
C ASP A 267 6.31 -35.52 -19.75
N LEU A 268 5.03 -35.14 -19.72
CA LEU A 268 4.27 -34.99 -18.47
C LEU A 268 4.10 -36.31 -17.70
N ARG A 269 3.94 -37.43 -18.41
CA ARG A 269 3.89 -38.76 -17.79
C ARG A 269 5.23 -39.12 -17.15
N ASN A 270 6.34 -38.83 -17.83
CA ASN A 270 7.68 -39.13 -17.32
C ASN A 270 8.00 -38.39 -16.01
N ILE A 271 7.45 -37.19 -15.82
CA ILE A 271 7.65 -36.41 -14.60
C ILE A 271 6.58 -36.68 -13.52
N ASN A 272 5.71 -37.68 -13.71
CA ASN A 272 4.57 -38.00 -12.82
C ASN A 272 3.65 -36.80 -12.59
N PHE A 273 3.40 -36.00 -13.62
CA PHE A 273 2.58 -34.78 -13.50
C PHE A 273 1.13 -35.06 -13.06
N PHE A 274 0.61 -36.25 -13.39
CA PHE A 274 -0.79 -36.64 -13.20
C PHE A 274 -1.08 -37.32 -11.85
N GLU A 275 -0.06 -37.50 -11.00
CA GLU A 275 -0.24 -38.10 -9.67
C GLU A 275 -0.80 -37.04 -8.71
N ASP A 276 -2.10 -36.77 -8.84
CA ASP A 276 -2.85 -35.92 -7.93
C ASP A 276 -2.88 -36.55 -6.52
N GLY A 277 -2.76 -35.72 -5.48
CA GLY A 277 -2.80 -36.18 -4.08
C GLY A 277 -1.44 -36.51 -3.46
N LEU A 278 -0.36 -36.67 -4.25
CA LEU A 278 1.01 -36.86 -3.73
C LEU A 278 1.42 -35.80 -2.70
N SER A 279 1.00 -34.56 -2.91
CA SER A 279 1.27 -33.45 -1.99
C SER A 279 0.75 -33.74 -0.58
N TYR A 280 -0.50 -34.23 -0.48
CA TYR A 280 -1.10 -34.64 0.80
C TYR A 280 -0.43 -35.87 1.39
N GLU A 281 -0.05 -36.85 0.55
CA GLU A 281 0.65 -38.06 1.02
C GLU A 281 2.03 -37.75 1.58
N ILE A 282 2.83 -36.93 0.87
CA ILE A 282 4.14 -36.50 1.33
C ILE A 282 4.02 -35.67 2.61
N TRP A 283 3.04 -34.78 2.67
CA TRP A 283 2.78 -34.01 3.87
C TRP A 283 2.46 -34.91 5.07
N ARG A 284 1.49 -35.81 4.92
CA ARG A 284 1.00 -36.69 5.98
C ARG A 284 2.03 -37.73 6.43
N ASP A 285 2.72 -38.35 5.48
CA ASP A 285 3.55 -39.53 5.76
C ASP A 285 5.04 -39.23 5.94
N ALA A 286 5.50 -38.07 5.46
CA ALA A 286 6.91 -37.70 5.53
C ALA A 286 7.13 -36.40 6.30
N LEU A 287 6.50 -35.28 5.88
CA LEU A 287 6.80 -33.97 6.44
C LEU A 287 6.25 -33.80 7.86
N MET A 288 4.97 -34.07 8.10
CA MET A 288 4.36 -33.90 9.42
C MET A 288 5.04 -34.77 10.49
N PRO A 289 5.27 -36.08 10.26
CA PRO A 289 5.96 -36.90 11.26
C PRO A 289 7.42 -36.44 11.47
N ALA A 290 8.10 -35.95 10.43
CA ALA A 290 9.44 -35.38 10.58
C ALA A 290 9.42 -34.06 11.38
N LEU A 291 8.40 -33.22 11.20
CA LEU A 291 8.20 -31.98 11.95
C LEU A 291 7.81 -32.22 13.41
N GLU A 292 7.11 -33.33 13.71
CA GLU A 292 6.83 -33.78 15.07
C GLU A 292 8.09 -34.33 15.76
N LEU A 293 8.90 -35.10 15.02
CA LEU A 293 10.08 -35.76 15.54
C LEU A 293 11.26 -34.80 15.75
N TYR A 294 11.42 -33.78 14.91
CA TYR A 294 12.57 -32.86 14.99
C TYR A 294 12.67 -32.18 16.36
N PRO A 295 11.66 -31.47 16.89
CA PRO A 295 11.76 -30.86 18.22
C PRO A 295 11.92 -31.89 19.34
N ALA A 296 11.40 -33.11 19.17
CA ALA A 296 11.57 -34.17 20.15
C ALA A 296 13.03 -34.67 20.26
N LEU A 297 13.80 -34.61 19.17
CA LEU A 297 15.20 -35.02 19.12
C LEU A 297 16.18 -33.89 19.46
N PHE A 298 15.79 -32.63 19.28
CA PHE A 298 16.65 -31.46 19.43
C PHE A 298 16.21 -30.54 20.57
N ASP A 299 15.89 -31.10 21.74
CA ASP A 299 15.57 -30.36 22.98
C ASP A 299 14.45 -29.29 22.83
N GLY A 300 13.47 -29.55 21.97
CA GLY A 300 12.37 -28.63 21.69
C GLY A 300 12.70 -27.52 20.69
N ASP A 301 13.84 -27.59 20.00
CA ASP A 301 14.17 -26.63 18.94
C ASP A 301 13.27 -26.85 17.71
N VAL A 302 12.69 -25.74 17.25
CA VAL A 302 11.76 -25.68 16.12
C VAL A 302 12.44 -25.05 14.90
N PHE A 303 13.68 -24.57 15.06
CA PHE A 303 14.48 -24.02 13.97
C PHE A 303 15.27 -25.13 13.27
N ILE A 304 14.81 -25.52 12.08
CA ILE A 304 15.47 -26.52 11.26
C ILE A 304 16.48 -25.82 10.33
N PRO A 305 17.80 -26.10 10.42
CA PRO A 305 18.81 -25.55 9.53
C PRO A 305 18.50 -25.81 8.05
N GLU A 306 18.76 -24.86 7.16
CA GLU A 306 18.38 -24.94 5.75
C GLU A 306 18.95 -26.17 5.01
N ASP A 307 20.17 -26.54 5.36
CA ASP A 307 20.91 -27.68 4.82
C ASP A 307 20.53 -29.02 5.45
N PHE A 308 19.64 -29.03 6.45
CA PHE A 308 19.20 -30.25 7.10
C PHE A 308 18.45 -31.17 6.13
N VAL A 309 19.02 -32.36 5.95
CA VAL A 309 18.44 -33.48 5.20
C VAL A 309 18.10 -34.58 6.20
N VAL A 310 16.88 -35.12 6.11
CA VAL A 310 16.42 -36.18 7.00
C VAL A 310 17.31 -37.42 6.85
N PRO A 311 17.96 -37.89 7.93
CA PRO A 311 18.78 -39.09 7.93
C PRO A 311 18.01 -40.35 7.53
N SER A 312 18.66 -41.27 6.82
CA SER A 312 18.07 -42.55 6.40
C SER A 312 18.14 -43.63 7.50
N GLU A 313 17.77 -43.25 8.72
CA GLU A 313 17.84 -44.12 9.89
C GLU A 313 16.71 -43.84 10.88
N ALA A 314 16.41 -44.82 11.73
CA ALA A 314 15.46 -44.65 12.82
C ALA A 314 15.96 -43.56 13.80
N PRO A 315 15.08 -42.71 14.36
CA PRO A 315 13.62 -42.83 14.37
C PRO A 315 12.90 -42.12 13.21
N TRP A 316 13.60 -41.60 12.21
CA TRP A 316 12.97 -40.89 11.08
C TRP A 316 12.12 -41.85 10.23
N PRO A 317 10.93 -41.42 9.78
CA PRO A 317 10.08 -42.26 8.93
C PRO A 317 10.75 -42.47 7.57
N GLU A 318 10.68 -43.69 7.04
CA GLU A 318 11.36 -44.06 5.78
C GLU A 318 10.97 -43.17 4.61
N ARG A 319 9.72 -42.73 4.57
CA ARG A 319 9.21 -41.81 3.54
C ARG A 319 9.82 -40.41 3.61
N ALA A 320 10.39 -40.01 4.75
CA ALA A 320 11.08 -38.74 4.88
C ALA A 320 12.58 -38.81 4.58
N TRP A 321 13.17 -40.01 4.48
CA TRP A 321 14.61 -40.16 4.26
C TRP A 321 15.10 -39.42 3.00
N GLY A 322 16.17 -38.64 3.16
CA GLY A 322 16.75 -37.85 2.07
C GLY A 322 15.96 -36.59 1.70
N ILE A 323 14.82 -36.31 2.33
CA ILE A 323 14.10 -35.06 2.13
C ILE A 323 14.90 -33.90 2.73
N LYS A 324 15.06 -32.82 1.96
CA LYS A 324 15.67 -31.56 2.40
C LYS A 324 14.71 -30.77 3.30
N LEU A 325 14.36 -31.34 4.46
CA LEU A 325 13.34 -30.80 5.36
C LEU A 325 13.62 -29.34 5.74
N GLY A 326 14.87 -28.98 6.00
CA GLY A 326 15.28 -27.60 6.29
C GLY A 326 14.94 -26.61 5.19
N TYR A 327 15.29 -26.97 3.95
CA TYR A 327 14.98 -26.16 2.78
C TYR A 327 13.46 -26.02 2.56
N ILE A 328 12.70 -27.11 2.74
CA ILE A 328 11.24 -27.08 2.63
C ILE A 328 10.66 -26.11 3.67
N VAL A 329 11.04 -26.25 4.95
CA VAL A 329 10.54 -25.41 6.05
C VAL A 329 10.90 -23.93 5.85
N LYS A 330 12.10 -23.62 5.36
CA LYS A 330 12.49 -22.24 5.00
C LYS A 330 11.59 -21.69 3.88
N THR A 331 11.30 -22.50 2.87
CA THR A 331 10.62 -22.06 1.64
C THR A 331 9.09 -22.11 1.73
N ILE A 332 8.53 -22.90 2.64
CA ILE A 332 7.08 -23.13 2.77
C ILE A 332 6.31 -21.82 2.99
N ASN A 333 6.87 -20.91 3.80
CA ASN A 333 6.28 -19.60 4.08
C ASN A 333 6.37 -18.64 2.90
N SER A 334 7.55 -18.53 2.30
CA SER A 334 7.82 -17.54 1.24
C SER A 334 7.16 -17.92 -0.09
N ARG A 335 6.97 -19.22 -0.34
CA ARG A 335 6.55 -19.75 -1.64
C ARG A 335 5.15 -20.38 -1.65
N ARG A 336 4.46 -20.43 -0.49
CA ARG A 336 3.10 -20.98 -0.32
C ARG A 336 2.98 -22.44 -0.77
N ILE A 337 4.01 -23.22 -0.51
CA ILE A 337 4.05 -24.66 -0.79
C ILE A 337 3.28 -25.37 0.33
N PHE A 338 2.59 -26.47 0.05
CA PHE A 338 1.77 -27.23 1.01
C PHE A 338 0.69 -26.41 1.75
N ARG A 339 0.19 -25.31 1.16
CA ARG A 339 -0.71 -24.39 1.87
C ARG A 339 -1.99 -25.06 2.37
N GLU A 340 -2.55 -25.99 1.62
CA GLU A 340 -3.83 -26.62 1.96
C GLU A 340 -3.63 -27.70 3.03
N GLU A 341 -2.58 -28.49 2.88
CA GLU A 341 -2.14 -29.54 3.79
C GLU A 341 -1.80 -28.96 5.17
N MET A 342 -1.02 -27.88 5.19
CA MET A 342 -0.69 -27.14 6.39
C MET A 342 -1.92 -26.65 7.16
N GLN A 343 -2.99 -26.26 6.46
CA GLN A 343 -4.21 -25.77 7.11
C GLN A 343 -4.95 -26.90 7.85
N GLN A 344 -4.84 -28.15 7.38
CA GLN A 344 -5.44 -29.30 8.05
C GLN A 344 -4.74 -29.60 9.39
N ASP A 345 -3.40 -29.53 9.41
CA ASP A 345 -2.58 -29.80 10.62
C ASP A 345 -2.23 -28.55 11.43
N LYS A 346 -2.89 -27.42 11.16
CA LYS A 346 -2.59 -26.12 11.78
C LYS A 346 -2.53 -26.17 13.31
N GLN A 347 -3.48 -26.85 13.95
CA GLN A 347 -3.51 -26.95 15.41
C GLN A 347 -2.34 -27.77 15.96
N ARG A 348 -1.98 -28.87 15.29
CA ARG A 348 -0.85 -29.74 15.67
C ARG A 348 0.48 -28.99 15.54
N LEU A 349 0.67 -28.28 14.43
CA LEU A 349 1.85 -27.43 14.21
C LEU A 349 1.99 -26.32 15.25
N LYS A 350 0.86 -25.77 15.73
CA LYS A 350 0.83 -24.76 16.80
C LYS A 350 1.29 -25.34 18.13
N GLU A 351 0.82 -26.54 18.47
CA GLU A 351 1.20 -27.25 19.70
C GLU A 351 2.69 -27.62 19.72
N LEU A 352 3.26 -27.94 18.56
CA LEU A 352 4.69 -28.19 18.37
C LEU A 352 5.56 -26.91 18.42
N GLY A 353 4.94 -25.72 18.43
CA GLY A 353 5.66 -24.44 18.52
C GLY A 353 6.10 -23.84 17.18
N TYR A 354 5.68 -24.37 16.03
CA TYR A 354 5.98 -23.77 14.72
C TYR A 354 5.22 -22.45 14.55
N ALA A 355 5.93 -21.36 14.27
CA ALA A 355 5.37 -20.01 14.13
C ALA A 355 5.48 -19.49 12.68
N TRP A 356 4.84 -20.19 11.75
CA TRP A 356 4.81 -19.85 10.32
C TRP A 356 3.79 -18.76 9.96
N GLU A 357 4.26 -17.67 9.36
CA GLU A 357 3.43 -16.52 8.97
C GLU A 357 2.32 -16.90 7.98
N SER A 358 2.55 -17.90 7.11
CA SER A 358 1.55 -18.37 6.14
C SER A 358 0.36 -19.08 6.79
N LEU A 359 0.52 -19.60 8.01
CA LEU A 359 -0.50 -20.36 8.75
C LEU A 359 -1.11 -19.62 9.93
N PHE A 360 -0.29 -18.91 10.69
CA PHE A 360 -0.68 -18.23 11.93
C PHE A 360 -0.76 -16.71 11.79
N GLY A 361 -0.46 -16.21 10.58
CA GLY A 361 -0.39 -14.79 10.28
C GLY A 361 0.81 -14.09 10.92
N LYS A 362 1.13 -12.89 10.42
CA LYS A 362 2.19 -12.04 11.02
C LYS A 362 1.86 -11.62 12.46
N TRP A 363 0.59 -11.64 12.81
CA TRP A 363 0.09 -11.13 14.08
C TRP A 363 0.36 -12.06 15.26
N ALA A 364 0.41 -13.39 15.06
CA ALA A 364 0.73 -14.31 16.13
C ALA A 364 2.17 -14.12 16.67
N LYS A 365 3.11 -13.83 15.77
CA LYS A 365 4.54 -13.68 16.11
C LYS A 365 4.88 -12.32 16.72
N GLU A 366 4.29 -11.24 16.23
CA GLU A 366 4.68 -9.88 16.61
C GLU A 366 3.60 -9.15 17.42
N LEU A 367 2.35 -9.15 16.93
CA LEU A 367 1.25 -8.38 17.52
C LEU A 367 0.84 -8.93 18.90
N LEU A 368 0.64 -10.25 19.02
CA LEU A 368 0.18 -10.86 20.28
C LEU A 368 1.19 -10.70 21.43
N PRO A 369 2.49 -11.03 21.28
CA PRO A 369 3.46 -10.81 22.35
C PRO A 369 3.58 -9.32 22.70
N ALA A 370 3.57 -8.45 21.69
CA ALA A 370 3.66 -7.01 21.93
C ALA A 370 2.43 -6.47 22.68
N LEU A 371 1.22 -6.94 22.36
CA LEU A 371 0.00 -6.58 23.08
C LEU A 371 -0.03 -7.10 24.52
N ARG A 372 0.50 -8.32 24.78
CA ARG A 372 0.61 -8.85 26.15
C ARG A 372 1.51 -7.98 27.02
N ILE A 373 2.69 -7.62 26.52
CA ILE A 373 3.62 -6.73 27.23
C ILE A 373 3.01 -5.34 27.41
N TYR A 374 2.37 -4.80 26.38
CA TYR A 374 1.69 -3.51 26.47
C TYR A 374 0.59 -3.53 27.55
N LYS A 375 -0.26 -4.55 27.56
CA LYS A 375 -1.31 -4.71 28.58
C LYS A 375 -0.71 -4.85 29.98
N ALA A 376 0.38 -5.61 30.14
CA ALA A 376 1.05 -5.75 31.43
C ALA A 376 1.60 -4.40 31.96
N LYS A 377 2.09 -3.52 31.06
CA LYS A 377 2.62 -2.20 31.44
C LYS A 377 1.54 -1.14 31.68
N PHE A 378 0.51 -1.10 30.84
CA PHE A 378 -0.47 0.00 30.79
C PHE A 378 -1.86 -0.40 31.28
N GLY A 379 -2.07 -1.67 31.63
CA GLY A 379 -3.34 -2.22 32.12
C GLY A 379 -4.43 -2.43 31.05
N HIS A 380 -4.24 -1.90 29.83
CA HIS A 380 -5.23 -1.96 28.76
C HIS A 380 -4.60 -2.26 27.39
N CYS A 381 -5.44 -2.60 26.40
CA CYS A 381 -5.00 -2.89 25.02
C CYS A 381 -5.20 -1.72 24.04
N ASP A 382 -5.59 -0.54 24.52
CA ASP A 382 -5.78 0.66 23.71
C ASP A 382 -4.46 1.34 23.34
N VAL A 383 -3.82 0.83 22.29
CA VAL A 383 -2.56 1.38 21.79
C VAL A 383 -2.84 2.58 20.84
N PRO A 384 -2.30 3.78 21.12
CA PRO A 384 -2.42 4.93 20.21
C PRO A 384 -1.78 4.65 18.84
N SER A 385 -2.33 5.21 17.76
CA SER A 385 -1.86 4.96 16.38
C SER A 385 -0.38 5.29 16.15
N TRP A 386 0.14 6.29 16.86
CA TRP A 386 1.53 6.76 16.78
C TRP A 386 2.48 5.97 17.70
N TRP A 387 1.97 5.08 18.55
CA TRP A 387 2.80 4.39 19.53
C TRP A 387 3.66 3.31 18.88
N VAL A 388 4.93 3.32 19.24
CA VAL A 388 5.97 2.41 18.73
C VAL A 388 6.69 1.83 19.94
N VAL A 389 7.02 0.55 19.87
CA VAL A 389 7.82 -0.10 20.91
C VAL A 389 9.17 0.63 21.03
N PRO A 390 9.55 1.13 22.21
CA PRO A 390 10.82 1.83 22.40
C PRO A 390 12.01 0.96 22.00
N THR A 391 13.00 1.56 21.34
CA THR A 391 14.20 0.84 20.87
C THR A 391 15.18 0.50 21.98
N ASN A 392 15.14 1.25 23.09
CA ASN A 392 16.13 1.19 24.16
C ASN A 392 15.62 0.46 25.42
N ASP A 393 14.38 -0.04 25.40
CA ASP A 393 13.75 -0.67 26.55
C ASP A 393 14.02 -2.18 26.53
N GLU A 394 14.80 -2.66 27.51
CA GLU A 394 15.21 -4.06 27.61
C GLU A 394 14.07 -5.02 27.97
N SER A 395 12.98 -4.50 28.54
CA SER A 395 11.79 -5.31 28.83
C SER A 395 11.02 -5.75 27.58
N TRP A 396 11.40 -5.26 26.39
CA TRP A 396 10.89 -5.72 25.11
C TRP A 396 11.92 -6.63 24.40
N PRO A 397 11.47 -7.78 23.85
CA PRO A 397 12.29 -8.64 22.99
C PRO A 397 12.94 -7.84 21.85
N LYS A 398 14.20 -8.17 21.50
CA LYS A 398 14.94 -7.48 20.43
C LYS A 398 14.18 -7.41 19.11
N THR A 399 13.40 -8.46 18.80
CA THR A 399 12.56 -8.57 17.60
C THR A 399 11.39 -7.58 17.57
N LEU A 400 10.93 -7.08 18.73
CA LEU A 400 9.78 -6.18 18.85
C LEU A 400 10.21 -4.71 19.02
N ARG A 401 11.50 -4.41 19.22
CA ARG A 401 12.00 -3.04 19.39
C ARG A 401 11.82 -2.26 18.09
N GLY A 402 11.20 -1.07 18.16
CA GLY A 402 10.83 -0.28 16.98
C GLY A 402 9.56 -0.76 16.25
N TYR A 403 8.89 -1.80 16.75
CA TYR A 403 7.65 -2.31 16.17
C TYR A 403 6.52 -1.28 16.30
N GLN A 404 5.85 -1.00 15.19
CA GLN A 404 4.79 0.01 15.08
C GLN A 404 3.45 -0.56 15.59
N LEU A 405 3.41 -0.96 16.86
CA LEU A 405 2.26 -1.64 17.48
C LEU A 405 0.97 -0.85 17.32
N GLY A 406 1.01 0.48 17.48
CA GLY A 406 -0.16 1.35 17.31
C GLY A 406 -0.81 1.27 15.94
N LYS A 407 0.00 1.25 14.87
CA LYS A 407 -0.49 1.12 13.50
C LYS A 407 -1.16 -0.23 13.26
N GLN A 408 -0.59 -1.30 13.84
CA GLN A 408 -1.14 -2.65 13.70
C GLN A 408 -2.45 -2.81 14.47
N VAL A 409 -2.55 -2.24 15.68
CA VAL A 409 -3.80 -2.20 16.47
C VAL A 409 -4.91 -1.44 15.74
N VAL A 410 -4.60 -0.31 15.09
CA VAL A 410 -5.58 0.40 14.25
C VAL A 410 -6.00 -0.45 13.06
N ARG A 411 -5.04 -1.15 12.42
CA ARG A 411 -5.31 -2.00 11.26
C ARG A 411 -6.22 -3.18 11.60
N ILE A 412 -5.99 -3.88 12.72
CA ILE A 412 -6.87 -4.97 13.16
C ILE A 412 -8.26 -4.48 13.53
N ARG A 413 -8.37 -3.32 14.20
CA ARG A 413 -9.67 -2.71 14.52
C ARG A 413 -10.44 -2.29 13.27
N ARG A 414 -9.74 -1.76 12.26
CA ARG A 414 -10.34 -1.36 10.97
C ARG A 414 -10.80 -2.55 10.13
N ASN A 415 -10.01 -3.62 10.12
CA ASN A 415 -10.32 -4.84 9.36
C ASN A 415 -11.40 -5.70 10.05
N GLY A 416 -11.59 -5.51 11.35
CA GLY A 416 -12.65 -6.15 12.11
C GLY A 416 -12.38 -7.61 12.46
N ARG A 417 -13.33 -8.18 13.22
CA ARG A 417 -13.26 -9.52 13.82
C ARG A 417 -13.27 -10.66 12.79
N THR A 418 -13.85 -10.42 11.61
CA THR A 418 -14.02 -11.42 10.53
C THR A 418 -12.89 -11.41 9.51
N SER A 419 -11.83 -10.62 9.73
CA SER A 419 -10.68 -10.65 8.83
C SER A 419 -9.89 -11.96 8.98
N THR A 420 -9.39 -12.49 7.86
CA THR A 420 -8.56 -13.72 7.83
C THR A 420 -7.39 -13.64 8.81
N ASP A 421 -6.79 -12.45 8.95
CA ASP A 421 -5.67 -12.20 9.85
C ASP A 421 -6.08 -12.18 11.34
N ALA A 422 -7.34 -11.84 11.65
CA ALA A 422 -7.86 -11.75 13.01
C ALA A 422 -8.47 -13.07 13.51
N ILE A 423 -9.08 -13.87 12.62
CA ILE A 423 -9.74 -15.14 12.95
C ILE A 423 -8.76 -16.10 13.64
N ASP A 424 -7.53 -16.15 13.15
CA ASP A 424 -6.51 -17.10 13.62
C ASP A 424 -5.94 -16.78 15.00
N VAL A 425 -5.97 -15.50 15.39
CA VAL A 425 -5.51 -15.00 16.69
C VAL A 425 -6.67 -14.59 17.60
N LEU A 426 -7.91 -14.86 17.16
CA LEU A 426 -9.12 -14.44 17.85
C LEU A 426 -9.19 -14.97 19.28
N PRO A 427 -8.96 -16.27 19.56
CA PRO A 427 -9.04 -16.80 20.91
C PRO A 427 -8.03 -16.14 21.85
N GLU A 428 -6.81 -15.86 21.37
CA GLU A 428 -5.78 -15.19 22.15
C GLU A 428 -6.09 -13.73 22.40
N LEU A 429 -6.63 -13.03 21.39
CA LEU A 429 -7.08 -11.65 21.55
C LEU A 429 -8.21 -11.57 22.59
N GLU A 430 -9.14 -12.51 22.58
CA GLU A 430 -10.20 -12.62 23.58
C GLU A 430 -9.64 -12.92 24.98
N ALA A 431 -8.71 -13.87 25.10
CA ALA A 431 -8.04 -14.19 26.36
C ALA A 431 -7.27 -12.98 26.93
N ILE A 432 -6.68 -12.15 26.06
CA ILE A 432 -6.01 -10.90 26.45
C ILE A 432 -7.04 -9.79 26.72
N GLY A 433 -8.31 -9.97 26.42
CA GLY A 433 -9.36 -8.96 26.59
C GLY A 433 -9.28 -7.82 25.57
N PHE A 434 -8.69 -8.07 24.40
CA PHE A 434 -8.59 -7.09 23.32
C PHE A 434 -9.98 -6.79 22.73
N LYS A 435 -10.38 -5.52 22.73
CA LYS A 435 -11.61 -5.06 22.12
C LYS A 435 -11.36 -4.51 20.71
N PHE A 436 -12.10 -5.03 19.73
CA PHE A 436 -12.06 -4.56 18.34
C PHE A 436 -12.68 -3.17 18.17
N ASN A 437 -13.62 -2.81 19.05
CA ASN A 437 -14.15 -1.47 19.11
C ASN A 437 -13.34 -0.63 20.12
N ALA A 438 -12.65 0.40 19.63
CA ALA A 438 -11.86 1.29 20.46
C ALA A 438 -12.71 2.05 21.50
N PHE A 439 -13.96 2.36 21.17
CA PHE A 439 -14.86 2.99 22.15
C PHE A 439 -15.30 2.01 23.23
N GLU A 440 -15.55 0.74 22.91
CA GLU A 440 -15.91 -0.27 23.90
C GLU A 440 -14.78 -0.44 24.93
N SER A 441 -13.53 -0.53 24.47
CA SER A 441 -12.36 -0.58 25.36
C SER A 441 -12.27 0.67 26.25
N TYR A 442 -12.34 1.85 25.64
CA TYR A 442 -12.31 3.12 26.35
C TYR A 442 -13.45 3.24 27.38
N PHE A 443 -14.65 2.78 27.02
CA PHE A 443 -15.82 2.85 27.88
C PHE A 443 -15.67 1.93 29.10
N VAL A 444 -15.27 0.67 28.89
CA VAL A 444 -15.15 -0.32 29.96
C VAL A 444 -13.95 -0.06 30.88
N ASP A 445 -12.82 0.36 30.31
CA ASP A 445 -11.57 0.48 31.06
C ASP A 445 -11.47 1.84 31.79
N ARG A 446 -12.17 2.88 31.30
CA ARG A 446 -12.04 4.26 31.82
C ARG A 446 -13.35 4.93 32.20
N VAL A 447 -14.41 4.80 31.40
CA VAL A 447 -15.65 5.55 31.64
C VAL A 447 -16.52 4.87 32.69
N LEU A 448 -16.70 3.56 32.59
CA LEU A 448 -17.56 2.77 33.47
C LEU A 448 -17.00 2.70 34.91
N PRO A 449 -15.70 2.43 35.15
CA PRO A 449 -15.15 2.45 36.51
C PRO A 449 -15.19 3.84 37.13
N ALA A 450 -14.97 4.89 36.34
CA ALA A 450 -15.12 6.26 36.80
C ALA A 450 -16.58 6.60 37.14
N LEU A 451 -17.55 6.07 36.40
CA LEU A 451 -18.96 6.25 36.71
C LEU A 451 -19.37 5.53 37.99
N GLU A 452 -18.84 4.32 38.22
CA GLU A 452 -19.08 3.56 39.45
C GLU A 452 -18.58 4.33 40.68
N VAL A 453 -17.34 4.85 40.62
CA VAL A 453 -16.78 5.69 41.69
C VAL A 453 -17.52 7.03 41.83
N TYR A 454 -17.93 7.65 40.73
CA TYR A 454 -18.74 8.87 40.78
C TYR A 454 -20.08 8.62 41.50
N ALA A 455 -20.77 7.53 41.16
CA ALA A 455 -22.04 7.15 41.79
C ALA A 455 -21.86 6.85 43.29
N GLU A 456 -20.74 6.23 43.68
CA GLU A 456 -20.40 5.98 45.08
C GLU A 456 -20.16 7.29 45.86
N ILE A 457 -19.44 8.26 45.27
CA ILE A 457 -19.09 9.52 45.94
C ILE A 457 -20.28 10.48 46.05
N TYR A 458 -21.05 10.63 44.97
CA TYR A 458 -22.09 11.66 44.86
C TYR A 458 -23.51 11.12 45.06
N GLY A 459 -23.67 9.78 45.14
CA GLY A 459 -24.97 9.14 45.32
C GLY A 459 -25.88 9.21 44.10
N ASP A 460 -25.40 9.76 42.98
CA ASP A 460 -26.13 9.86 41.72
C ASP A 460 -25.22 9.68 40.49
N THR A 461 -25.85 9.55 39.32
CA THR A 461 -25.15 9.45 38.03
C THR A 461 -25.24 10.74 37.21
N HIS A 462 -25.56 11.87 37.83
CA HIS A 462 -25.72 13.18 37.18
C HIS A 462 -24.39 13.90 37.03
N VAL A 463 -23.51 13.32 36.21
CA VAL A 463 -22.18 13.89 35.96
C VAL A 463 -22.29 15.25 35.24
N PRO A 464 -21.79 16.36 35.82
CA PRO A 464 -21.77 17.67 35.18
C PRO A 464 -21.00 17.64 33.87
N GLN A 465 -21.48 18.32 32.82
CA GLN A 465 -20.86 18.25 31.48
C GLN A 465 -19.35 18.58 31.47
N GLY A 466 -18.91 19.49 32.35
CA GLY A 466 -17.51 19.90 32.49
C GLY A 466 -16.65 19.00 33.38
N PHE A 467 -17.23 17.99 34.02
CA PHE A 467 -16.53 17.15 35.00
C PHE A 467 -15.42 16.32 34.32
N ILE A 468 -14.22 16.46 34.87
CA ILE A 468 -13.01 15.73 34.49
C ILE A 468 -12.59 14.91 35.72
N VAL A 469 -12.32 13.62 35.51
CA VAL A 469 -11.92 12.72 36.59
C VAL A 469 -10.62 13.23 37.24
N PRO A 470 -10.61 13.53 38.55
CA PRO A 470 -9.43 13.95 39.28
C PRO A 470 -8.34 12.87 39.29
N SER A 471 -7.08 13.29 39.30
CA SER A 471 -5.91 12.40 39.42
C SER A 471 -5.61 12.03 40.87
N GLU A 472 -6.65 11.68 41.64
CA GLU A 472 -6.56 11.35 43.07
C GLU A 472 -6.75 9.84 43.30
N GLY A 473 -6.20 9.31 44.40
CA GLY A 473 -6.13 7.87 44.66
C GLY A 473 -7.49 7.14 44.81
N ARG A 474 -8.60 7.86 45.01
CA ARG A 474 -9.95 7.27 45.03
C ARG A 474 -10.50 6.97 43.63
N TRP A 475 -9.97 7.60 42.59
CA TRP A 475 -10.40 7.38 41.21
C TRP A 475 -9.51 6.35 40.53
N PRO A 476 -10.06 5.47 39.65
CA PRO A 476 -9.25 4.49 38.96
C PRO A 476 -8.20 5.20 38.08
N GLN A 477 -6.92 4.83 38.23
CA GLN A 477 -5.81 5.45 37.51
C GLN A 477 -6.01 5.54 35.98
N PRO A 478 -6.57 4.52 35.29
CA PRO A 478 -6.87 4.62 33.86
C PRO A 478 -7.88 5.71 33.49
N SER A 479 -8.68 6.17 34.47
CA SER A 479 -9.76 7.13 34.29
C SER A 479 -9.32 8.58 34.49
N TRP A 480 -8.17 8.84 35.10
CA TRP A 480 -7.69 10.20 35.39
C TRP A 480 -7.63 11.09 34.14
N GLY A 481 -8.10 12.34 34.27
CA GLY A 481 -8.17 13.29 33.16
C GLY A 481 -9.27 13.00 32.13
N THR A 482 -10.07 11.94 32.32
CA THR A 482 -11.20 11.63 31.43
C THR A 482 -12.30 12.67 31.60
N LYS A 483 -12.78 13.24 30.49
CA LYS A 483 -13.94 14.16 30.43
C LYS A 483 -15.26 13.41 30.60
N LEU A 484 -15.42 12.76 31.76
CA LEU A 484 -16.53 11.86 32.07
C LEU A 484 -17.88 12.52 31.81
N GLY A 485 -18.06 13.78 32.21
CA GLY A 485 -19.31 14.53 31.98
C GLY A 485 -19.67 14.72 30.50
N HIS A 486 -18.67 14.98 29.67
CA HIS A 486 -18.86 15.13 28.23
C HIS A 486 -19.24 13.79 27.58
N THR A 487 -18.58 12.71 28.00
CA THR A 487 -18.84 11.34 27.50
C THR A 487 -20.25 10.88 27.88
N VAL A 488 -20.66 11.06 29.14
CA VAL A 488 -22.01 10.71 29.64
C VAL A 488 -23.08 11.51 28.91
N ARG A 489 -22.87 12.81 28.69
CA ARG A 489 -23.80 13.64 27.88
C ARG A 489 -23.95 13.11 26.46
N ASN A 490 -22.86 12.69 25.82
CA ASN A 490 -22.92 12.18 24.45
C ASN A 490 -23.63 10.82 24.36
N ILE A 491 -23.45 9.96 25.36
CA ILE A 491 -24.19 8.70 25.50
C ILE A 491 -25.69 9.00 25.63
N ARG A 492 -26.07 9.92 26.52
CA ARG A 492 -27.48 10.29 26.80
C ARG A 492 -28.17 11.03 25.65
N ASN A 493 -27.53 12.05 25.07
CA ASN A 493 -28.19 13.00 24.15
C ASN A 493 -27.96 12.70 22.67
N ARG A 494 -26.90 11.96 22.32
CA ARG A 494 -26.53 11.69 20.91
C ARG A 494 -26.64 10.22 20.55
N HIS A 495 -27.03 9.36 21.51
CA HIS A 495 -27.01 7.90 21.38
C HIS A 495 -25.68 7.39 20.80
N GLN A 496 -24.58 8.11 21.11
CA GLN A 496 -23.29 7.80 20.52
C GLN A 496 -22.80 6.49 21.14
N HIS A 497 -22.50 5.50 20.28
CA HIS A 497 -22.12 4.14 20.68
C HIS A 497 -23.20 3.40 21.51
N ALA A 498 -24.48 3.72 21.30
CA ALA A 498 -25.60 3.12 22.04
C ALA A 498 -25.57 1.58 22.07
N GLN A 499 -25.23 0.93 20.96
CA GLN A 499 -25.12 -0.54 20.90
C GLN A 499 -24.05 -1.08 21.86
N GLN A 500 -22.91 -0.41 21.99
CA GLN A 500 -21.81 -0.83 22.86
C GLN A 500 -22.11 -0.55 24.34
N VAL A 501 -22.81 0.55 24.62
CA VAL A 501 -23.20 0.92 25.99
C VAL A 501 -24.37 0.04 26.49
N GLU A 502 -25.29 -0.33 25.60
CA GLU A 502 -26.41 -1.24 25.89
C GLU A 502 -25.93 -2.61 26.39
N MET A 503 -24.78 -3.10 25.91
CA MET A 503 -24.16 -4.35 26.40
C MET A 503 -23.83 -4.31 27.90
N TYR A 504 -23.72 -3.12 28.49
CA TYR A 504 -23.41 -2.91 29.90
C TYR A 504 -24.61 -2.33 30.67
N ARG A 505 -25.83 -2.42 30.12
CA ARG A 505 -27.04 -1.88 30.75
C ARG A 505 -27.22 -2.38 32.19
N ASP A 506 -27.08 -3.68 32.44
CA ASP A 506 -27.29 -4.23 33.79
C ASP A 506 -26.36 -3.61 34.84
N ARG A 507 -25.10 -3.33 34.46
CA ARG A 507 -24.13 -2.65 35.35
C ARG A 507 -24.50 -1.18 35.56
N LEU A 508 -24.94 -0.50 34.51
CA LEU A 508 -25.37 0.89 34.55
C LEU A 508 -26.66 1.06 35.36
N ASP A 509 -27.61 0.14 35.23
CA ASP A 509 -28.87 0.15 35.99
C ASP A 509 -28.59 -0.11 37.49
N LYS A 510 -27.63 -1.00 37.81
CA LYS A 510 -27.20 -1.25 39.19
C LYS A 510 -26.65 -0.02 39.90
N ILE A 511 -26.00 0.89 39.18
CA ILE A 511 -25.49 2.16 39.72
C ILE A 511 -26.51 3.32 39.58
N GLY A 512 -27.75 3.05 39.16
CA GLY A 512 -28.79 4.06 39.01
C GLY A 512 -28.54 5.01 37.84
N PHE A 513 -27.99 4.52 36.73
CA PHE A 513 -27.70 5.33 35.55
C PHE A 513 -28.97 5.82 34.84
N VAL A 514 -29.21 7.13 34.86
CA VAL A 514 -30.35 7.73 34.16
C VAL A 514 -30.05 7.89 32.68
N TRP A 515 -30.78 7.18 31.82
CA TRP A 515 -30.58 7.19 30.35
C TRP A 515 -31.11 8.45 29.65
N SER A 516 -32.13 9.10 30.20
CA SER A 516 -32.70 10.35 29.69
C SER A 516 -32.81 11.39 30.79
N ILE A 517 -32.06 12.50 30.66
CA ILE A 517 -32.15 13.65 31.59
C ILE A 517 -33.45 14.45 31.34
N TYR A 518 -34.06 14.31 30.17
CA TYR A 518 -35.34 14.93 29.87
C TYR A 518 -36.47 13.93 30.14
N LYS A 519 -37.17 14.08 31.28
CA LYS A 519 -38.63 13.94 31.21
C LYS A 519 -39.07 15.02 30.21
N SER A 520 -39.64 14.65 29.07
CA SER A 520 -39.98 15.59 28.00
C SER A 520 -40.78 16.79 28.53
N THR A 521 -40.79 17.93 27.82
CA THR A 521 -41.66 19.07 28.19
C THR A 521 -43.11 18.65 28.42
N ALA A 522 -43.57 17.56 27.78
CA ALA A 522 -44.88 16.95 27.99
C ALA A 522 -44.98 16.10 29.28
N ALA A 523 -43.90 15.44 29.70
CA ALA A 523 -43.82 14.76 31.00
C ALA A 523 -43.66 15.74 32.17
N THR A 524 -42.83 16.79 32.04
CA THR A 524 -42.81 17.89 33.02
C THR A 524 -44.18 18.56 33.13
N ARG A 525 -44.88 18.72 32.01
CA ARG A 525 -46.24 19.26 32.01
C ARG A 525 -47.21 18.37 32.78
N ARG A 526 -47.27 17.07 32.44
CA ARG A 526 -48.18 16.11 33.05
C ARG A 526 -47.91 15.89 34.55
N ASP A 527 -46.64 15.76 34.92
CA ASP A 527 -46.26 15.26 36.24
C ASP A 527 -46.05 16.37 37.27
N ILE A 528 -45.76 17.61 36.81
CA ILE A 528 -45.38 18.74 37.68
C ILE A 528 -46.30 19.95 37.43
N VAL A 529 -46.45 20.38 36.17
CA VAL A 529 -47.12 21.66 35.86
C VAL A 529 -48.64 21.56 35.97
N ASP A 530 -49.30 20.65 35.25
CA ASP A 530 -50.77 20.55 35.23
C ASP A 530 -51.35 20.26 36.65
N PRO A 531 -50.75 19.36 37.47
CA PRO A 531 -51.19 19.18 38.86
C PRO A 531 -50.97 20.42 39.73
N SER A 532 -49.84 21.12 39.58
CA SER A 532 -49.56 22.33 40.38
C SER A 532 -50.42 23.53 39.97
N VAL A 533 -50.78 23.65 38.69
CA VAL A 533 -51.74 24.66 38.21
C VAL A 533 -53.13 24.38 38.75
N LYS A 534 -53.54 23.11 38.81
CA LYS A 534 -54.82 22.72 39.39
C LYS A 534 -54.90 23.11 40.87
N VAL A 535 -53.89 22.76 41.66
CA VAL A 535 -53.80 23.14 43.09
C VAL A 535 -53.78 24.65 43.26
N TYR A 536 -53.03 25.38 42.42
CA TYR A 536 -53.02 26.84 42.45
C TYR A 536 -54.40 27.45 42.20
N LYS A 537 -55.16 26.92 41.23
CA LYS A 537 -56.52 27.37 40.92
C LYS A 537 -57.53 26.98 42.00
N GLU A 538 -57.37 25.83 42.64
CA GLU A 538 -58.20 25.44 43.80
C GLU A 538 -58.01 26.38 45.00
N ILE A 539 -56.80 26.93 45.20
CA ILE A 539 -56.50 27.86 46.30
C ILE A 539 -56.90 29.31 45.95
N ASN A 540 -56.67 29.74 44.71
CA ASN A 540 -56.80 31.16 44.32
C ASN A 540 -58.07 31.46 43.50
N GLY A 541 -58.90 30.46 43.21
CA GLY A 541 -60.10 30.55 42.38
C GLY A 541 -59.90 29.99 40.96
N GLU A 542 -60.93 29.35 40.39
CA GLU A 542 -60.83 28.63 39.09
C GLU A 542 -60.34 29.50 37.92
N ASP A 543 -60.65 30.80 37.96
CA ASP A 543 -60.29 31.80 36.95
C ASP A 543 -58.96 32.50 37.22
N ALA A 544 -58.25 32.16 38.30
CA ALA A 544 -56.97 32.78 38.62
C ALA A 544 -55.85 32.31 37.66
N GLU A 545 -55.19 33.27 37.01
CA GLU A 545 -53.98 33.00 36.23
C GLU A 545 -52.75 32.92 37.15
N VAL A 546 -51.84 31.98 36.85
CA VAL A 546 -50.60 31.81 37.61
C VAL A 546 -49.64 32.99 37.30
N PRO A 547 -49.25 33.81 38.28
CA PRO A 547 -48.34 34.93 38.09
C PRO A 547 -46.97 34.45 37.60
N ARG A 548 -46.32 35.23 36.74
CA ARG A 548 -45.03 34.86 36.11
C ARG A 548 -43.90 34.56 37.09
N ASN A 549 -43.93 35.15 38.28
CA ASN A 549 -42.94 34.96 39.34
C ASN A 549 -43.37 33.94 40.39
N PHE A 550 -44.48 33.23 40.18
CA PHE A 550 -44.97 32.24 41.14
C PHE A 550 -44.06 31.01 41.18
N VAL A 551 -43.63 30.68 42.39
CA VAL A 551 -42.84 29.49 42.72
C VAL A 551 -43.66 28.65 43.70
N VAL A 552 -43.74 27.35 43.45
CA VAL A 552 -44.48 26.43 44.31
C VAL A 552 -43.85 26.42 45.72
N PRO A 553 -44.62 26.75 46.77
CA PRO A 553 -44.12 26.75 48.15
C PRO A 553 -43.60 25.37 48.57
N ALA A 554 -42.45 25.33 49.24
CA ALA A 554 -41.87 24.07 49.74
C ALA A 554 -42.66 23.47 50.92
N ASP A 555 -43.36 24.32 51.67
CA ASP A 555 -44.00 23.99 52.95
C ASP A 555 -45.49 23.63 52.82
N ASP A 556 -46.07 23.73 51.61
CA ASP A 556 -47.48 23.42 51.37
C ASP A 556 -47.66 21.98 50.88
N PRO A 557 -48.26 21.07 51.69
CA PRO A 557 -48.42 19.66 51.35
C PRO A 557 -49.45 19.40 50.25
N ARG A 558 -50.18 20.42 49.80
CA ARG A 558 -51.18 20.30 48.72
C ARG A 558 -50.55 20.20 47.34
N TYR A 559 -49.30 20.66 47.19
CA TYR A 559 -48.56 20.55 45.94
C TYR A 559 -47.81 19.22 45.84
N PRO A 560 -47.60 18.67 44.63
CA PRO A 560 -46.80 17.45 44.46
C PRO A 560 -45.40 17.60 45.06
N GLU A 561 -44.91 16.57 45.75
CA GLU A 561 -43.55 16.55 46.33
C GLU A 561 -42.46 16.90 45.30
N VAL A 562 -42.65 16.43 44.07
CA VAL A 562 -41.76 16.70 42.92
C VAL A 562 -41.82 18.15 42.40
N ALA A 563 -42.79 18.95 42.85
CA ALA A 563 -43.02 20.33 42.43
C ALA A 563 -42.52 21.37 43.43
N LYS A 564 -41.99 20.96 44.59
CA LYS A 564 -41.48 21.90 45.61
C LYS A 564 -40.39 22.80 45.05
N ASN A 565 -40.49 24.11 45.29
CA ASN A 565 -39.59 25.15 44.77
C ASN A 565 -39.56 25.26 43.23
N PHE A 566 -40.53 24.67 42.52
CA PHE A 566 -40.60 24.78 41.07
C PHE A 566 -41.14 26.15 40.64
N GLU A 567 -40.44 26.84 39.74
CA GLU A 567 -40.82 28.15 39.18
C GLU A 567 -41.97 28.01 38.16
N LEU A 568 -43.16 27.62 38.65
CA LEU A 568 -44.34 27.29 37.84
C LEU A 568 -44.76 28.45 36.92
N GLY A 569 -44.76 29.67 37.43
CA GLY A 569 -45.15 30.86 36.67
C GLY A 569 -44.20 31.20 35.53
N ALA A 570 -42.89 31.06 35.76
CA ALA A 570 -41.87 31.36 34.77
C ALA A 570 -41.88 30.32 33.65
N TRP A 571 -42.11 29.06 34.01
CA TRP A 571 -42.24 27.95 33.08
C TRP A 571 -43.46 28.09 32.16
N LEU A 572 -44.64 28.40 32.71
CA LEU A 572 -45.89 28.59 31.93
C LEU A 572 -45.78 29.76 30.94
N PHE A 573 -45.18 30.87 31.37
CA PHE A 573 -44.95 32.03 30.51
C PHE A 573 -44.05 31.69 29.30
N GLN A 574 -42.97 30.93 29.51
CA GLN A 574 -42.09 30.48 28.43
C GLN A 574 -42.75 29.44 27.53
N PHE A 575 -43.58 28.54 28.09
CA PHE A 575 -44.30 27.52 27.35
C PHE A 575 -45.37 28.12 26.44
N ASN A 576 -46.20 29.03 26.95
CA ASN A 576 -47.28 29.65 26.19
C ASN A 576 -46.76 30.50 25.02
N ARG A 577 -45.61 31.19 25.17
CA ARG A 577 -44.95 31.89 24.05
C ARG A 577 -44.53 30.96 22.90
N ARG A 578 -44.18 29.70 23.20
CA ARG A 578 -43.78 28.71 22.19
C ARG A 578 -44.99 28.12 21.44
N THR A 579 -46.13 27.98 22.11
CA THR A 579 -47.38 27.48 21.50
C THR A 579 -48.18 28.56 20.78
N THR A 580 -48.17 29.83 21.23
CA THR A 580 -48.85 30.94 20.53
C THR A 580 -48.15 31.40 19.25
N GLY A 581 -46.92 30.94 18.99
CA GLY A 581 -46.25 31.11 17.69
C GLY A 581 -46.72 30.13 16.61
N LEU A 582 -47.68 29.26 16.92
CA LEU A 582 -48.26 28.26 16.03
C LEU A 582 -49.78 28.45 15.95
N LEU A 583 -50.23 29.25 14.98
CA LEU A 583 -51.60 29.25 14.48
C LEU A 583 -51.63 28.84 12.99
N PRO A 584 -52.77 28.40 12.46
CA PRO A 584 -52.90 27.10 11.80
C PRO A 584 -53.03 27.22 10.28
N PHE A 585 -52.26 26.40 9.56
CA PHE A 585 -52.47 25.82 8.22
C PHE A 585 -51.12 25.78 7.50
N GLN A 586 -50.55 24.59 7.35
CA GLN A 586 -49.68 24.23 6.21
C GLN A 586 -49.42 22.73 6.27
N THR A 587 -50.34 21.99 5.66
CA THR A 587 -50.21 20.59 5.27
C THR A 587 -49.03 20.41 4.31
N GLN A 588 -48.12 19.50 4.66
CA GLN A 588 -47.32 18.52 3.87
C GLN A 588 -46.79 18.81 2.43
N GLU A 589 -46.95 19.96 1.80
CA GLU A 589 -46.46 20.21 0.42
C GLU A 589 -45.16 21.02 0.30
N GLY A 590 -44.57 21.47 1.42
CA GLY A 590 -43.34 22.29 1.41
C GLY A 590 -42.01 21.52 1.43
N LYS A 591 -42.00 20.18 1.46
CA LYS A 591 -40.76 19.36 1.62
C LYS A 591 -39.84 19.33 0.38
N LYS A 592 -40.15 20.08 -0.68
CA LYS A 592 -39.33 20.11 -1.92
C LYS A 592 -38.53 21.41 -2.17
N LYS A 593 -38.48 22.36 -1.23
CA LYS A 593 -37.63 23.57 -1.36
C LYS A 593 -36.77 23.90 -0.12
N ALA A 594 -36.34 22.87 0.61
CA ALA A 594 -35.35 23.02 1.70
C ALA A 594 -33.98 22.36 1.34
N ALA A 595 -33.66 22.29 0.05
CA ALA A 595 -32.34 21.88 -0.46
C ALA A 595 -31.47 23.08 -0.88
N SER A 596 -31.88 24.32 -0.59
CA SER A 596 -31.13 25.52 -0.95
C SER A 596 -31.34 26.66 0.04
N ALA A 597 -30.78 26.54 1.25
CA ALA A 597 -30.50 27.67 2.14
C ALA A 597 -29.61 27.19 3.30
N SER A 598 -28.42 26.69 2.98
CA SER A 598 -27.31 26.79 3.91
C SER A 598 -26.85 28.24 3.90
N GLU A 599 -27.43 29.08 4.77
CA GLU A 599 -26.74 30.23 5.37
C GLU A 599 -27.65 31.02 6.32
N LYS A 600 -27.09 31.34 7.49
CA LYS A 600 -27.46 32.43 8.41
C LYS A 600 -28.84 32.35 9.09
N HIS A 601 -28.81 31.98 10.37
CA HIS A 601 -29.39 32.81 11.44
C HIS A 601 -28.71 32.48 12.78
N ARG A 602 -27.57 33.14 13.03
CA ARG A 602 -27.17 33.54 14.38
C ARG A 602 -28.07 34.71 14.74
N HIS A 603 -28.93 34.56 15.73
CA HIS A 603 -29.56 35.74 16.35
C HIS A 603 -28.62 36.30 17.41
N ALA A 604 -28.18 37.53 17.16
CA ALA A 604 -27.67 38.45 18.16
C ALA A 604 -28.79 38.76 19.17
N HIS A 605 -28.47 38.73 20.46
CA HIS A 605 -29.34 39.31 21.48
C HIS A 605 -29.06 40.82 21.58
N PRO A 606 -30.09 41.66 21.78
CA PRO A 606 -29.93 43.10 21.83
C PRO A 606 -29.11 43.54 23.03
N LEU A 607 -28.32 44.59 22.82
CA LEU A 607 -27.62 45.36 23.84
C LEU A 607 -28.64 45.91 24.85
N GLY A 608 -28.65 45.30 26.03
CA GLY A 608 -29.30 45.78 27.25
C GLY A 608 -28.47 45.28 28.42
N GLY A 609 -27.94 46.21 29.23
CA GLY A 609 -26.90 45.94 30.21
C GLY A 609 -27.26 44.94 31.31
N GLY A 610 -26.20 44.38 31.92
CA GLY A 610 -26.26 43.99 33.33
C GLY A 610 -25.85 42.55 33.65
N LYS A 611 -24.54 42.35 33.86
CA LYS A 611 -23.86 41.30 34.66
C LYS A 611 -23.66 39.91 34.02
N LEU A 612 -22.40 39.48 34.10
CA LEU A 612 -21.98 38.09 33.94
C LEU A 612 -22.66 37.23 35.01
N THR A 613 -22.97 35.98 34.68
CA THR A 613 -23.44 35.03 35.69
C THR A 613 -22.30 34.78 36.69
N PRO A 614 -22.59 34.55 38.00
CA PRO A 614 -21.55 34.37 39.01
C PRO A 614 -20.53 33.30 38.65
N HIS A 615 -20.97 32.19 38.06
CA HIS A 615 -20.09 31.11 37.59
C HIS A 615 -19.23 31.54 36.38
N ALA A 616 -19.78 32.26 35.40
CA ALA A 616 -18.99 32.72 34.26
C ALA A 616 -17.92 33.74 34.68
N GLU A 617 -18.27 34.62 35.61
CA GLU A 617 -17.32 35.56 36.21
C GLU A 617 -16.23 34.86 37.03
N GLN A 618 -16.60 33.83 37.80
CA GLN A 618 -15.63 33.05 38.57
C GLN A 618 -14.67 32.29 37.66
N TYR A 619 -15.16 31.60 36.63
CA TYR A 619 -14.30 30.92 35.65
C TYR A 619 -13.39 31.91 34.89
N TRP A 620 -13.92 33.09 34.55
CA TRP A 620 -13.13 34.13 33.91
C TRP A 620 -11.97 34.58 34.80
N LYS A 621 -12.23 34.91 36.07
CA LYS A 621 -11.19 35.36 37.01
C LYS A 621 -10.19 34.25 37.35
N ASP A 622 -10.69 33.10 37.78
CA ASP A 622 -9.89 32.06 38.42
C ASP A 622 -9.09 31.20 37.42
N VAL A 623 -9.49 31.23 36.14
CA VAL A 623 -8.88 30.38 35.11
C VAL A 623 -8.29 31.21 33.99
N LEU A 624 -9.08 32.06 33.33
CA LEU A 624 -8.63 32.76 32.12
C LEU A 624 -7.78 33.99 32.44
N LEU A 625 -8.29 34.90 33.25
CA LEU A 625 -7.60 36.13 33.63
C LEU A 625 -6.33 35.82 34.43
N ALA A 626 -6.41 34.92 35.41
CA ALA A 626 -5.24 34.46 36.17
C ALA A 626 -4.17 33.81 35.27
N ALA A 627 -4.56 33.06 34.24
CA ALA A 627 -3.60 32.48 33.28
C ALA A 627 -3.00 33.55 32.36
N PHE A 628 -3.75 34.56 31.92
CA PHE A 628 -3.20 35.69 31.16
C PHE A 628 -2.25 36.55 32.01
N GLN A 629 -2.57 36.78 33.29
CA GLN A 629 -1.70 37.48 34.24
C GLN A 629 -0.40 36.70 34.50
N ALA A 630 -0.49 35.38 34.69
CA ALA A 630 0.69 34.51 34.83
C ALA A 630 1.56 34.54 33.57
N TYR A 631 0.96 34.51 32.38
CA TYR A 631 1.69 34.61 31.12
C TYR A 631 2.37 35.97 30.95
N ALA A 632 1.64 37.07 31.15
CA ALA A 632 2.19 38.43 31.03
C ALA A 632 3.31 38.68 32.05
N LYS A 633 3.23 38.10 33.25
CA LYS A 633 4.30 38.19 34.26
C LYS A 633 5.58 37.48 33.82
N LEU A 634 5.47 36.37 33.10
CA LEU A 634 6.61 35.59 32.62
C LEU A 634 7.20 36.14 31.31
N HIS A 635 6.35 36.62 30.41
CA HIS A 635 6.72 36.99 29.04
C HIS A 635 6.63 38.51 28.77
N GLY A 636 6.31 39.31 29.78
CA GLY A 636 6.16 40.77 29.72
C GLY A 636 4.79 41.23 29.20
N SER A 637 4.24 40.59 28.18
CA SER A 637 2.96 40.96 27.56
C SER A 637 2.29 39.74 26.92
N CYS A 638 0.96 39.78 26.78
CA CYS A 638 0.21 38.79 25.99
C CYS A 638 0.17 39.12 24.49
N GLU A 639 0.83 40.19 24.03
CA GLU A 639 0.73 40.71 22.66
C GLU A 639 1.14 39.67 21.60
N ASP A 640 2.30 39.04 21.82
CA ASP A 640 2.94 38.10 20.88
C ASP A 640 2.65 36.62 21.21
N MET A 641 1.63 36.32 22.01
CA MET A 641 1.31 34.95 22.40
C MET A 641 0.92 34.10 21.19
N ASP A 642 1.61 32.95 21.02
CA ASP A 642 1.33 31.98 19.96
C ASP A 642 -0.11 31.46 20.06
N GLY A 643 -0.83 31.42 18.92
CA GLY A 643 -2.23 31.02 18.84
C GLY A 643 -2.52 29.55 19.20
N SER A 644 -1.49 28.74 19.41
CA SER A 644 -1.54 27.34 19.84
C SER A 644 -0.99 27.10 21.25
N PHE A 645 -0.55 28.16 21.96
CA PHE A 645 0.07 28.06 23.28
C PHE A 645 -0.81 27.30 24.29
N LEU A 646 -0.27 26.21 24.83
CA LEU A 646 -0.85 25.40 25.90
C LEU A 646 -0.22 25.80 27.23
N VAL A 647 -1.05 26.05 28.24
CA VAL A 647 -0.60 26.37 29.59
C VAL A 647 0.19 25.19 30.18
N PRO A 648 1.48 25.39 30.55
CA PRO A 648 2.29 24.37 31.21
C PRO A 648 1.75 24.00 32.59
N SER A 649 2.00 22.77 33.03
CA SER A 649 1.58 22.28 34.36
C SER A 649 2.55 22.68 35.47
N GLU A 650 2.96 23.95 35.49
CA GLU A 650 4.00 24.48 36.38
C GLU A 650 3.60 25.88 36.90
N ASP A 651 4.10 26.25 38.09
CA ASP A 651 3.92 27.60 38.65
C ASP A 651 4.55 28.64 37.71
N PRO A 652 3.94 29.83 37.51
CA PRO A 652 2.89 30.46 38.30
C PRO A 652 1.47 30.31 37.72
N TYR A 653 1.23 29.37 36.79
CA TYR A 653 -0.10 29.20 36.19
C TYR A 653 -1.05 28.47 37.14
N PRO A 654 -2.32 28.91 37.28
CA PRO A 654 -3.27 28.24 38.15
C PRO A 654 -3.53 26.82 37.64
N GLN A 655 -3.61 25.85 38.56
CA GLN A 655 -3.81 24.43 38.25
C GLN A 655 -5.06 24.17 37.41
N SER A 656 -6.09 24.99 37.59
CA SER A 656 -7.35 24.98 36.82
C SER A 656 -7.17 25.31 35.33
N ALA A 657 -6.04 25.92 34.95
CA ALA A 657 -5.72 26.30 33.58
C ALA A 657 -4.72 25.36 32.89
N TRP A 658 -4.14 24.36 33.57
CA TRP A 658 -3.12 23.49 32.97
C TRP A 658 -3.65 22.72 31.74
N GLY A 659 -2.86 22.73 30.66
CA GLY A 659 -3.24 22.13 29.38
C GLY A 659 -4.31 22.91 28.60
N LEU A 660 -4.76 24.07 29.10
CA LEU A 660 -5.66 24.96 28.36
C LEU A 660 -4.93 25.63 27.21
N ASN A 661 -5.54 25.68 26.03
CA ASN A 661 -5.01 26.44 24.91
C ASN A 661 -5.34 27.93 25.06
N LEU A 662 -4.44 28.66 25.72
CA LEU A 662 -4.61 30.08 26.04
C LEU A 662 -4.48 30.97 24.80
N GLY A 663 -3.62 30.59 23.85
CA GLY A 663 -3.44 31.30 22.57
C GLY A 663 -4.72 31.34 21.72
N LEU A 664 -5.46 30.24 21.66
CA LEU A 664 -6.76 30.18 20.99
C LEU A 664 -7.80 31.08 21.68
N ARG A 665 -7.72 31.22 23.01
CA ARG A 665 -8.62 32.11 23.77
C ARG A 665 -8.30 33.57 23.54
N LEU A 666 -7.02 33.93 23.46
CA LEU A 666 -6.59 35.27 23.07
C LEU A 666 -7.08 35.64 21.66
N ARG A 667 -7.01 34.71 20.71
CA ARG A 667 -7.57 34.92 19.37
C ARG A 667 -9.08 35.15 19.39
N HIS A 668 -9.80 34.44 20.26
CA HIS A 668 -11.24 34.66 20.46
C HIS A 668 -11.54 35.98 21.17
N LEU A 669 -10.63 36.50 21.99
CA LEU A 669 -10.74 37.83 22.60
C LEU A 669 -10.54 38.96 21.58
N ARG A 670 -9.57 38.80 20.66
CA ARG A 670 -9.27 39.79 19.61
C ARG A 670 -10.33 39.84 18.50
N HIS A 671 -10.81 38.68 18.05
CA HIS A 671 -11.58 38.59 16.80
C HIS A 671 -12.93 37.87 16.94
N GLY A 672 -13.39 37.55 18.16
CA GLY A 672 -14.58 36.73 18.37
C GLY A 672 -15.61 37.33 19.33
N ASN A 673 -16.90 37.17 19.01
CA ASN A 673 -18.01 37.60 19.87
C ASN A 673 -18.19 36.72 21.14
N ARG A 674 -17.29 35.77 21.41
CA ARG A 674 -17.44 34.77 22.47
C ARG A 674 -17.25 35.36 23.87
N TYR A 675 -16.39 36.37 24.02
CA TYR A 675 -16.06 36.99 25.30
C TYR A 675 -16.46 38.47 25.38
N ALA A 676 -17.44 38.89 24.57
CA ALA A 676 -17.80 40.31 24.45
C ALA A 676 -18.25 40.95 25.77
N LYS A 677 -18.86 40.18 26.68
CA LYS A 677 -19.32 40.67 27.98
C LYS A 677 -18.17 40.80 28.99
N GLU A 678 -17.22 39.87 28.93
CA GLU A 678 -16.01 39.82 29.74
C GLU A 678 -15.04 40.92 29.31
N VAL A 679 -14.86 41.14 28.00
CA VAL A 679 -14.05 42.24 27.45
C VAL A 679 -14.63 43.60 27.83
N ALA A 680 -15.96 43.75 27.80
CA ALA A 680 -16.62 44.99 28.22
C ALA A 680 -16.47 45.28 29.72
N LYS A 681 -16.36 44.24 30.57
CA LYS A 681 -16.25 44.37 32.03
C LYS A 681 -14.81 44.51 32.53
N TYR A 682 -13.85 43.77 31.95
CA TYR A 682 -12.44 43.74 32.36
C TYR A 682 -11.54 44.45 31.35
N LYS A 683 -12.07 45.48 30.70
CA LYS A 683 -11.41 46.18 29.59
C LYS A 683 -10.03 46.72 29.99
N ASP A 684 -9.94 47.37 31.15
CA ASP A 684 -8.72 48.04 31.59
C ASP A 684 -7.63 47.02 31.95
N GLU A 685 -7.99 45.95 32.68
CA GLU A 685 -7.09 44.85 33.02
C GLU A 685 -6.55 44.12 31.76
N LEU A 686 -7.38 43.94 30.73
CA LEU A 686 -6.97 43.32 29.47
C LEU A 686 -6.03 44.20 28.63
N LEU A 687 -6.20 45.52 28.71
CA LEU A 687 -5.29 46.48 28.07
C LEU A 687 -3.92 46.48 28.76
N GLU A 688 -3.89 46.44 30.09
CA GLU A 688 -2.63 46.35 30.86
C GLU A 688 -1.85 45.06 30.57
N LEU A 689 -2.55 43.95 30.31
CA LEU A 689 -1.93 42.66 29.97
C LEU A 689 -1.43 42.58 28.51
N GLY A 690 -1.60 43.64 27.71
CA GLY A 690 -1.18 43.67 26.30
C GLY A 690 -2.01 42.74 25.40
N THR A 691 -3.24 42.41 25.78
CA THR A 691 -4.09 41.52 24.98
C THR A 691 -4.64 42.18 23.70
N PHE A 692 -4.59 43.52 23.61
CA PHE A 692 -5.00 44.35 22.46
C PHE A 692 -3.96 45.45 22.19
N CYS A 693 -3.62 45.73 20.92
CA CYS A 693 -2.50 46.61 20.55
C CYS A 693 -2.85 48.10 20.44
N GLN A 694 -4.07 48.48 20.05
CA GLN A 694 -4.53 49.89 20.02
C GLN A 694 -6.05 50.00 20.21
N ILE A 695 -6.53 51.13 20.76
CA ILE A 695 -7.97 51.43 20.99
C ILE A 695 -8.82 51.26 19.72
N ALA A 696 -8.21 51.35 18.53
CA ALA A 696 -8.86 51.16 17.23
C ALA A 696 -9.38 49.72 16.97
N ASP A 697 -8.79 48.68 17.57
CA ASP A 697 -9.22 47.29 17.36
C ASP A 697 -10.50 46.93 18.13
N LEU A 698 -10.80 47.65 19.21
CA LEU A 698 -12.07 47.51 19.93
C LEU A 698 -13.23 48.12 19.13
N ALA A 699 -12.97 49.15 18.32
CA ALA A 699 -13.98 49.84 17.52
C ALA A 699 -14.45 49.00 16.32
N GLN A 700 -13.57 48.17 15.72
CA GLN A 700 -13.95 47.32 14.57
C GLN A 700 -14.98 46.23 14.93
N ASN A 701 -15.12 45.88 16.20
CA ASN A 701 -16.16 44.96 16.67
C ASN A 701 -17.50 45.66 16.95
N ALA A 702 -17.53 47.01 17.01
CA ALA A 702 -18.74 47.79 17.28
C ALA A 702 -19.35 48.42 16.01
N THR A 703 -18.57 48.75 14.97
CA THR A 703 -19.04 49.52 13.81
C THR A 703 -19.36 48.68 12.56
N ARG A 704 -19.41 47.35 12.65
CA ARG A 704 -19.73 46.48 11.50
C ARG A 704 -21.23 46.25 11.25
N ASP A 705 -22.10 46.83 12.08
CA ASP A 705 -23.57 46.66 11.98
C ASP A 705 -24.30 47.84 11.30
N ASP A 706 -23.65 48.97 10.96
CA ASP A 706 -24.34 50.17 10.43
C ASP A 706 -24.24 50.39 8.91
N ASN A 707 -23.64 49.48 8.13
CA ASN A 707 -23.49 49.66 6.67
C ASN A 707 -24.18 48.60 5.79
N ASN A 708 -25.25 47.98 6.29
CA ASN A 708 -26.18 47.21 5.45
C ASN A 708 -27.60 47.28 6.05
N LEU A 709 -28.29 48.38 5.77
CA LEU A 709 -29.75 48.47 5.77
C LEU A 709 -30.24 48.37 4.33
#